data_AF-A0A945PFQ7-F1
#
_entry.id   AF-A0A945PFQ7-F1
#
_cell.length_a   1.000
_cell.length_b   1.000
_cell.length_c   1.000
_cell.angle_alpha   90.00
_cell.angle_beta   90.00
_cell.angle_gamma   90.00
#
_symmetry.space_group_name_H-M   'P 1'
#
loop_
_entity.id
_entity.type
_entity.pdbx_description
1 polymer ?
#
loop_
_entity_poly.entity_id
_entity_poly.type
_entity_poly.pdbx_seq_one_letter_code
_entity_poly.pdbx_strand_id
1 'polypeptide(L)'
;MSSYTSRRQSWRAALTAVILLGWCVQPATATEPFQVAVVPSDDPALTTPADRTDSLTTSQIEAMVRRAVQLSGGLAQVVPDTARLVVLKPNVGARPNTVGVVTDARVVRAVALIVHEQAPNARIYIGAGSGSWISPDLVGTVPVSLHFTIDENHRRHMYDGFAAAGLRRVERELQERGIDIECFDLNFDRAIFSRVPGGGMAASKYAIAASILDADAWIDIPVAKTHGAKITAAMKNMYGLLPGHIYGWNKGRGTDVMEGIPHTPSIVDESFVDLMLITEPDFVVTDLIRGSEGGAFNDTYRRSNIIVAARDPIAADLVTARLMGFNPDDLEFAELAARRGHGPGQYSNVDVRGALVEPLVTRWIKAGSSYGGEWQEQADYGKSPRRWSLYGPVSKDHAFDDVASLAPRPGHDGWSQPVWFGHDRIDLDDHFDDPIRCAVYAWTDFTMPEDGDVRLWLGADEGIQVWIDGETVYKVGRGSSRRRGHRLGQVRLPWTLSAGEHRLIIRADQGRGAFEFSFNICEPIDDVRYAGNSYLGLDYHLPGTASTELVVAATDRWADEDQNQSDGGPLELFFDPSDDAMVPDSLVLVEPPAAPARSDFIGVATQLARILVAPPVLDALEQMPFGMTPIGLDAILDESVALDERYGPRIDDLLDWVGIDYWGFYGHGPEKTQAVIRGLLSRGLVPIRGQDGVFEALIGYRQSTDDFEVLVSNQHATTWQSLPHWWSNPWEGTSVGNALFYTTAIGQPAVQQALIDSFAHVAVAMARRTTLQTEDPLRGAVTFSAGLAAWDESVVIWERMPLSASWGAKGRNRQLLSWLRRRHLQPLAQQRETAAALFAWAATQAADQERRHDLSTAAEGYASTASVLRDLGHRLPQNPWGLLLDSDGERLLHLESTRGLMAQARSHERRAVAALAHLLRQEPLPEIRIDPLASAAQRQKLATIRAAGGMGVHYVTLRGETAKIQDFKSTADRLLQIEVHSPIPDQAGWRIEMQHVRGLGAYRVVQRRTADNGWRLEVRVQDDNRAWATEGLELVLWAIRES
;
A
#
# COMPACT_ATOMS: atom_id res chain seq x y z
N MET A 1 -55.22 -40.88 -20.67
CA MET A 1 -54.50 -40.52 -19.43
C MET A 1 -53.68 -41.71 -18.97
N SER A 2 -52.37 -41.70 -19.23
CA SER A 2 -51.31 -42.50 -18.58
C SER A 2 -50.10 -42.54 -19.52
N SER A 3 -49.14 -41.63 -19.34
CA SER A 3 -47.78 -41.72 -19.88
C SER A 3 -46.99 -40.50 -19.41
N TYR A 4 -46.08 -40.63 -18.44
CA TYR A 4 -44.89 -39.77 -18.28
C TYR A 4 -43.98 -40.33 -17.15
N THR A 5 -43.50 -41.55 -17.34
CA THR A 5 -42.50 -42.20 -16.47
C THR A 5 -41.48 -42.95 -17.34
N SER A 6 -40.60 -42.23 -18.06
CA SER A 6 -39.43 -42.85 -18.70
C SER A 6 -38.26 -41.90 -19.09
N ARG A 7 -38.06 -40.76 -18.41
CA ARG A 7 -37.02 -39.77 -18.82
C ARG A 7 -36.00 -39.35 -17.75
N ARG A 8 -35.83 -40.12 -16.66
CA ARG A 8 -34.86 -39.78 -15.59
C ARG A 8 -33.81 -40.86 -15.27
N GLN A 9 -33.66 -41.90 -16.10
CA GLN A 9 -32.65 -42.95 -15.87
C GLN A 9 -31.47 -42.97 -16.86
N SER A 10 -31.44 -42.12 -17.90
CA SER A 10 -30.29 -42.04 -18.82
C SER A 10 -29.27 -40.93 -18.47
N TRP A 11 -29.54 -40.08 -17.48
CA TRP A 11 -28.65 -38.97 -17.10
C TRP A 11 -27.69 -39.29 -15.96
N ARG A 12 -27.92 -40.39 -15.22
CA ARG A 12 -27.05 -40.81 -14.11
C ARG A 12 -25.90 -41.73 -14.52
N ALA A 13 -25.98 -42.41 -15.66
CA ALA A 13 -24.85 -43.18 -16.20
C ALA A 13 -23.85 -42.30 -17.00
N ALA A 14 -24.31 -41.17 -17.56
CA ALA A 14 -23.43 -40.22 -18.26
C ALA A 14 -22.72 -39.24 -17.30
N LEU A 15 -23.32 -38.88 -16.15
CA LEU A 15 -22.67 -38.00 -15.16
C LEU A 15 -21.63 -38.73 -14.30
N THR A 16 -21.79 -40.03 -14.05
CA THR A 16 -20.82 -40.80 -13.25
C THR A 16 -19.56 -41.16 -14.06
N ALA A 17 -19.63 -41.15 -15.40
CA ALA A 17 -18.45 -41.25 -16.26
C ALA A 17 -17.72 -39.90 -16.48
N VAL A 18 -18.37 -38.76 -16.20
CA VAL A 18 -17.76 -37.42 -16.28
C VAL A 18 -17.22 -36.92 -14.94
N ILE A 19 -17.70 -37.47 -13.81
CA ILE A 19 -17.26 -37.06 -12.46
C ILE A 19 -16.17 -38.00 -11.88
N LEU A 20 -15.87 -39.13 -12.52
CA LEU A 20 -14.75 -40.02 -12.14
C LEU A 20 -13.55 -39.97 -13.12
N LEU A 21 -13.48 -38.97 -13.99
CA LEU A 21 -12.32 -38.66 -14.83
C LEU A 21 -11.71 -37.26 -14.56
N GLY A 22 -12.16 -36.57 -13.51
CA GLY A 22 -11.68 -35.22 -13.17
C GLY A 22 -10.58 -35.13 -12.10
N TRP A 23 -10.17 -36.25 -11.50
CA TRP A 23 -9.14 -36.30 -10.44
C TRP A 23 -8.06 -37.36 -10.77
N CYS A 24 -7.70 -37.46 -12.04
CA CYS A 24 -6.30 -37.75 -12.34
C CYS A 24 -5.59 -36.41 -12.30
N VAL A 25 -4.59 -36.26 -11.42
CA VAL A 25 -3.44 -35.41 -11.72
C VAL A 25 -3.00 -35.86 -13.11
N GLN A 26 -3.39 -35.10 -14.14
CA GLN A 26 -2.69 -35.22 -15.40
C GLN A 26 -1.26 -34.81 -15.05
N PRO A 27 -0.24 -35.65 -15.34
CA PRO A 27 1.10 -35.11 -15.41
C PRO A 27 1.00 -33.92 -16.36
N ALA A 28 1.57 -32.78 -15.95
CA ALA A 28 1.58 -31.54 -16.69
C ALA A 28 1.42 -31.81 -18.18
N THR A 29 0.25 -31.51 -18.74
CA THR A 29 0.08 -31.49 -20.19
C THR A 29 1.22 -30.63 -20.69
N ALA A 30 2.17 -31.22 -21.42
CA ALA A 30 3.44 -30.62 -21.80
C ALA A 30 3.24 -29.12 -22.00
N THR A 31 3.68 -28.33 -21.01
CA THR A 31 3.57 -26.88 -21.05
C THR A 31 4.17 -26.46 -22.38
N GLU A 32 3.48 -25.60 -23.13
CA GLU A 32 4.10 -25.02 -24.32
C GLU A 32 5.48 -24.49 -23.89
N PRO A 33 6.55 -24.82 -24.63
CA PRO A 33 7.90 -24.46 -24.22
C PRO A 33 7.97 -22.94 -24.05
N PHE A 34 8.76 -22.47 -23.07
CA PHE A 34 8.99 -21.05 -22.81
C PHE A 34 9.78 -20.43 -23.98
N GLN A 35 9.07 -20.08 -25.05
CA GLN A 35 9.66 -19.65 -26.32
C GLN A 35 10.10 -18.20 -26.26
N VAL A 36 11.35 -17.96 -26.65
CA VAL A 36 11.92 -16.61 -26.73
C VAL A 36 12.62 -16.43 -28.08
N ALA A 37 12.18 -15.45 -28.86
CA ALA A 37 12.83 -15.09 -30.11
C ALA A 37 13.97 -14.10 -29.87
N VAL A 38 15.12 -14.34 -30.52
CA VAL A 38 16.29 -13.44 -30.52
C VAL A 38 16.62 -13.07 -31.96
N VAL A 39 16.55 -11.78 -32.28
CA VAL A 39 16.80 -11.27 -33.63
C VAL A 39 17.86 -10.16 -33.59
N PRO A 40 19.12 -10.45 -33.95
CA PRO A 40 20.15 -9.43 -34.13
C PRO A 40 20.00 -8.72 -35.50
N SER A 41 20.58 -7.53 -35.65
CA SER A 41 20.46 -6.76 -36.89
C SER A 41 21.14 -7.40 -38.10
N ASP A 42 22.10 -8.31 -37.86
CA ASP A 42 22.83 -9.07 -38.86
C ASP A 42 22.18 -10.43 -39.17
N ASP A 43 20.96 -10.69 -38.65
CA ASP A 43 20.19 -11.90 -38.98
C ASP A 43 19.99 -11.99 -40.51
N PRO A 44 20.51 -13.04 -41.17
CA PRO A 44 20.44 -13.18 -42.62
C PRO A 44 19.01 -13.36 -43.15
N ALA A 45 18.04 -13.65 -42.29
CA ALA A 45 16.62 -13.71 -42.64
C ALA A 45 15.96 -12.32 -42.75
N LEU A 46 16.64 -11.24 -42.33
CA LEU A 46 16.13 -9.88 -42.50
C LEU A 46 16.23 -9.42 -43.94
N THR A 47 15.28 -8.58 -44.37
CA THR A 47 15.27 -8.02 -45.73
C THR A 47 16.46 -7.09 -46.00
N THR A 48 17.03 -6.49 -44.95
CA THR A 48 18.18 -5.58 -45.06
C THR A 48 19.03 -5.70 -43.79
N PRO A 49 19.81 -6.79 -43.65
CA PRO A 49 20.68 -7.00 -42.49
C PRO A 49 21.72 -5.88 -42.40
N ALA A 50 22.14 -5.55 -41.18
CA ALA A 50 23.17 -4.55 -40.88
C ALA A 50 24.09 -5.03 -39.76
N ASP A 51 25.32 -4.53 -39.78
CA ASP A 51 26.29 -4.86 -38.75
C ASP A 51 25.78 -4.43 -37.36
N ARG A 52 26.06 -5.25 -36.33
CA ARG A 52 25.60 -4.98 -34.96
C ARG A 52 26.16 -3.69 -34.36
N THR A 53 27.20 -3.12 -34.96
CA THR A 53 27.80 -1.84 -34.56
C THR A 53 27.18 -0.63 -35.26
N ASP A 54 26.43 -0.85 -36.34
CA ASP A 54 25.87 0.23 -37.16
C ASP A 54 24.71 0.97 -36.50
N SER A 55 24.44 2.17 -37.00
CA SER A 55 23.18 2.87 -36.69
C SER A 55 22.08 2.34 -37.62
N LEU A 56 21.01 1.82 -37.01
CA LEU A 56 19.89 1.24 -37.75
C LEU A 56 18.89 2.32 -38.20
N THR A 57 18.28 2.09 -39.36
CA THR A 57 17.13 2.86 -39.86
C THR A 57 15.82 2.40 -39.19
N THR A 58 14.76 3.21 -39.29
CA THR A 58 13.43 2.84 -38.77
C THR A 58 12.88 1.57 -39.42
N SER A 59 13.09 1.39 -40.73
CA SER A 59 12.63 0.20 -41.46
C SER A 59 13.39 -1.07 -41.04
N GLN A 60 14.67 -0.98 -40.72
CA GLN A 60 15.44 -2.12 -40.21
C GLN A 60 14.96 -2.56 -38.84
N ILE A 61 14.72 -1.61 -37.93
CA ILE A 61 14.17 -1.92 -36.59
C ILE A 61 12.77 -2.52 -36.72
N GLU A 62 11.91 -1.95 -37.58
CA GLU A 62 10.59 -2.52 -37.83
C GLU A 62 10.67 -3.97 -38.35
N ALA A 63 11.59 -4.26 -39.28
CA ALA A 63 11.81 -5.62 -39.78
C ALA A 63 12.29 -6.58 -38.67
N MET A 64 13.20 -6.13 -37.81
CA MET A 64 13.67 -6.91 -36.66
C MET A 64 12.54 -7.23 -35.67
N VAL A 65 11.73 -6.22 -35.31
CA VAL A 65 10.59 -6.40 -34.39
C VAL A 65 9.55 -7.36 -34.99
N ARG A 66 9.17 -7.16 -36.25
CA ARG A 66 8.23 -8.07 -36.94
C ARG A 66 8.75 -9.50 -36.98
N ARG A 67 10.04 -9.68 -37.26
CA ARG A 67 10.67 -11.00 -37.28
C ARG A 67 10.67 -11.66 -35.90
N ALA A 68 11.01 -10.92 -34.84
CA ALA A 68 11.02 -11.43 -33.48
C ALA A 68 9.60 -11.82 -33.03
N VAL A 69 8.61 -10.95 -33.25
CA VAL A 69 7.19 -11.22 -32.97
C VAL A 69 6.71 -12.45 -33.72
N GLN A 70 7.05 -12.61 -35.01
CA GLN A 70 6.67 -13.78 -35.80
C GLN A 70 7.28 -15.08 -35.28
N LEU A 71 8.55 -15.06 -34.88
CA LEU A 71 9.25 -16.22 -34.34
C LEU A 71 8.67 -16.70 -33.01
N SER A 72 8.03 -15.80 -32.25
CA SER A 72 7.34 -16.10 -30.99
C SER A 72 5.84 -16.35 -31.17
N GLY A 73 5.36 -16.64 -32.38
CA GLY A 73 3.96 -17.01 -32.66
C GLY A 73 3.04 -15.87 -33.13
N GLY A 74 3.52 -14.62 -33.18
CA GLY A 74 2.76 -13.46 -33.63
C GLY A 74 1.85 -12.84 -32.57
N LEU A 75 1.46 -11.57 -32.73
CA LEU A 75 0.57 -10.90 -31.76
C LEU A 75 -0.89 -11.36 -31.83
N ALA A 76 -1.32 -12.01 -32.91
CA ALA A 76 -2.68 -12.53 -33.06
C ALA A 76 -3.07 -13.56 -31.99
N GLN A 77 -2.08 -14.18 -31.32
CA GLN A 77 -2.31 -15.14 -30.25
C GLN A 77 -2.77 -14.48 -28.94
N VAL A 78 -2.52 -13.17 -28.77
CA VAL A 78 -2.80 -12.44 -27.52
C VAL A 78 -3.59 -11.14 -27.73
N VAL A 79 -3.59 -10.57 -28.93
CA VAL A 79 -4.38 -9.39 -29.29
C VAL A 79 -5.58 -9.85 -30.14
N PRO A 80 -6.79 -9.92 -29.57
CA PRO A 80 -7.99 -10.23 -30.35
C PRO A 80 -8.23 -9.16 -31.43
N ASP A 81 -8.75 -9.57 -32.59
CA ASP A 81 -9.18 -8.63 -33.65
C ASP A 81 -10.34 -7.71 -33.20
N THR A 82 -11.06 -8.13 -32.16
CA THR A 82 -12.13 -7.37 -31.47
C THR A 82 -11.63 -6.48 -30.34
N ALA A 83 -10.32 -6.41 -30.07
CA ALA A 83 -9.78 -5.59 -28.99
C ALA A 83 -10.25 -4.13 -29.12
N ARG A 84 -10.67 -3.55 -28.01
CA ARG A 84 -11.11 -2.16 -27.89
C ARG A 84 -9.98 -1.28 -27.36
N LEU A 85 -9.19 -1.79 -26.42
CA LEU A 85 -8.05 -1.09 -25.83
C LEU A 85 -6.84 -2.01 -25.79
N VAL A 86 -5.72 -1.55 -26.36
CA VAL A 86 -4.41 -2.19 -26.24
C VAL A 86 -3.43 -1.20 -25.61
N VAL A 87 -2.71 -1.61 -24.57
CA VAL A 87 -1.70 -0.77 -23.92
C VAL A 87 -0.29 -1.24 -24.28
N LEU A 88 0.51 -0.34 -24.84
CA LEU A 88 1.95 -0.51 -25.06
C LEU A 88 2.69 0.15 -23.90
N LYS A 89 3.50 -0.63 -23.18
CA LYS A 89 4.15 -0.19 -21.94
C LYS A 89 5.67 -0.05 -22.14
N PRO A 90 6.18 1.07 -22.69
CA PRO A 90 7.62 1.28 -22.80
C PRO A 90 8.29 1.59 -21.46
N ASN A 91 9.63 1.50 -21.41
CA ASN A 91 10.42 2.09 -20.33
C ASN A 91 10.77 3.55 -20.68
N VAL A 92 10.23 4.51 -19.92
CA VAL A 92 10.49 5.94 -20.12
C VAL A 92 11.18 6.51 -18.87
N GLY A 93 12.51 6.64 -18.95
CA GLY A 93 13.39 7.02 -17.86
C GLY A 93 13.56 8.53 -17.58
N ALA A 94 14.50 8.84 -16.69
CA ALA A 94 14.57 10.08 -15.91
C ALA A 94 15.31 11.27 -16.52
N ARG A 95 16.04 11.12 -17.63
CA ARG A 95 16.81 12.22 -18.22
C ARG A 95 16.45 12.48 -19.69
N PRO A 96 16.26 13.74 -20.11
CA PRO A 96 16.07 14.03 -21.52
C PRO A 96 17.34 13.72 -22.30
N ASN A 97 17.19 13.23 -23.53
CA ASN A 97 18.29 12.99 -24.47
C ASN A 97 19.31 11.90 -24.08
N THR A 98 18.99 11.03 -23.10
CA THR A 98 19.86 9.89 -22.79
C THR A 98 19.54 8.68 -23.66
N VAL A 99 20.58 8.12 -24.26
CA VAL A 99 20.49 6.94 -25.13
C VAL A 99 20.63 5.69 -24.25
N GLY A 100 19.75 4.70 -24.45
CA GLY A 100 19.81 3.43 -23.74
C GLY A 100 19.24 3.42 -22.32
N VAL A 101 18.63 4.53 -21.89
CA VAL A 101 17.88 4.62 -20.61
C VAL A 101 16.37 4.53 -20.84
N VAL A 102 15.92 4.81 -22.06
CA VAL A 102 14.51 4.76 -22.50
C VAL A 102 14.38 3.84 -23.71
N THR A 103 13.23 3.20 -23.87
CA THR A 103 12.92 2.37 -25.05
C THR A 103 12.99 3.20 -26.33
N ASP A 104 13.64 2.66 -27.37
CA ASP A 104 13.68 3.29 -28.68
C ASP A 104 12.27 3.42 -29.25
N ALA A 105 11.81 4.65 -29.49
CA ALA A 105 10.48 4.93 -30.00
C ALA A 105 10.16 4.21 -31.33
N ARG A 106 11.17 3.80 -32.11
CA ARG A 106 10.99 3.04 -33.35
C ARG A 106 10.57 1.59 -33.08
N VAL A 107 10.96 1.01 -31.94
CA VAL A 107 10.47 -0.29 -31.47
C VAL A 107 8.99 -0.18 -31.09
N VAL A 108 8.63 0.82 -30.28
CA VAL A 108 7.23 1.09 -29.90
C VAL A 108 6.36 1.33 -31.13
N ARG A 109 6.85 2.11 -32.10
CA ARG A 109 6.19 2.34 -33.39
C ARG A 109 5.95 1.04 -34.14
N ALA A 110 6.93 0.14 -34.23
CA ALA A 110 6.79 -1.13 -34.91
C ALA A 110 5.74 -2.02 -34.25
N VAL A 111 5.74 -2.11 -32.91
CA VAL A 111 4.72 -2.86 -32.17
C VAL A 111 3.33 -2.27 -32.38
N ALA A 112 3.18 -0.93 -32.31
CA ALA A 112 1.90 -0.26 -32.56
C ALA A 112 1.33 -0.55 -33.97
N LEU A 113 2.20 -0.64 -34.98
CA LEU A 113 1.78 -1.01 -36.34
C LEU A 113 1.29 -2.45 -36.41
N ILE A 114 1.99 -3.41 -35.78
CA ILE A 114 1.55 -4.81 -35.75
C ILE A 114 0.22 -4.94 -35.00
N VAL A 115 0.05 -4.22 -33.89
CA VAL A 115 -1.21 -4.17 -33.13
C VAL A 115 -2.34 -3.62 -34.00
N HIS A 116 -2.14 -2.49 -34.68
CA HIS A 116 -3.17 -1.90 -35.54
C HIS A 116 -3.52 -2.80 -36.74
N GLU A 117 -2.55 -3.50 -37.31
CA GLU A 117 -2.80 -4.50 -38.37
C GLU A 117 -3.66 -5.67 -37.86
N GLN A 118 -3.49 -6.08 -36.61
CA GLN A 118 -4.24 -7.15 -35.98
C GLN A 118 -5.63 -6.72 -35.49
N ALA A 119 -5.73 -5.52 -34.89
CA ALA A 119 -6.95 -4.95 -34.32
C ALA A 119 -7.14 -3.50 -34.80
N PRO A 120 -7.63 -3.29 -36.04
CA PRO A 120 -7.69 -1.95 -36.65
C PRO A 120 -8.57 -0.94 -35.92
N ASN A 121 -9.54 -1.41 -35.12
CA ASN A 121 -10.49 -0.58 -34.38
C ASN A 121 -10.07 -0.37 -32.91
N ALA A 122 -8.96 -0.96 -32.46
CA ALA A 122 -8.48 -0.79 -31.10
C ALA A 122 -7.93 0.62 -30.90
N ARG A 123 -8.24 1.23 -29.76
CA ARG A 123 -7.49 2.37 -29.26
C ARG A 123 -6.19 1.88 -28.64
N ILE A 124 -5.09 2.54 -28.96
CA ILE A 124 -3.76 2.18 -28.48
C ILE A 124 -3.26 3.23 -27.48
N TYR A 125 -2.90 2.81 -26.27
CA TYR A 125 -2.18 3.69 -25.33
C TYR A 125 -0.70 3.37 -25.32
N ILE A 126 0.15 4.38 -25.45
CA ILE A 126 1.56 4.31 -25.05
C ILE A 126 1.61 4.71 -23.57
N GLY A 127 1.41 3.73 -22.70
CA GLY A 127 1.26 3.93 -21.25
C GLY A 127 2.61 3.95 -20.53
N ALA A 128 2.92 5.00 -19.77
CA ALA A 128 4.12 5.01 -18.92
C ALA A 128 3.87 5.70 -17.57
N GLY A 129 4.26 5.06 -16.47
CA GLY A 129 4.18 5.59 -15.10
C GLY A 129 5.57 5.83 -14.51
N SER A 130 6.29 6.82 -15.02
CA SER A 130 7.66 7.09 -14.59
C SER A 130 7.73 7.74 -13.22
N GLY A 131 8.80 7.47 -12.48
CA GLY A 131 9.08 8.13 -11.21
C GLY A 131 9.89 9.43 -11.29
N SER A 132 10.04 10.02 -12.48
CA SER A 132 11.02 11.10 -12.69
C SER A 132 10.63 12.18 -13.69
N TRP A 133 9.55 11.99 -14.44
CA TRP A 133 8.99 12.99 -15.35
C TRP A 133 7.47 13.03 -15.23
N ILE A 134 6.86 14.04 -15.83
CA ILE A 134 5.41 14.28 -15.78
C ILE A 134 4.94 14.87 -17.11
N SER A 135 3.77 14.47 -17.57
CA SER A 135 3.18 15.11 -18.76
C SER A 135 2.90 16.60 -18.51
N PRO A 136 3.24 17.51 -19.46
CA PRO A 136 3.09 18.95 -19.26
C PRO A 136 1.70 19.40 -18.82
N ASP A 137 0.67 18.79 -19.40
CA ASP A 137 -0.74 19.13 -19.12
C ASP A 137 -1.18 18.71 -17.71
N LEU A 138 -0.40 17.86 -17.03
CA LEU A 138 -0.71 17.30 -15.71
C LEU A 138 0.09 17.97 -14.58
N VAL A 139 1.12 18.76 -14.90
CA VAL A 139 1.95 19.50 -13.92
C VAL A 139 1.09 20.33 -12.96
N GLY A 140 0.02 20.92 -13.48
CA GLY A 140 -0.98 21.72 -12.74
C GLY A 140 -1.78 20.97 -11.67
N THR A 141 -1.74 19.63 -11.71
CA THR A 141 -2.78 18.77 -11.12
C THR A 141 -2.26 17.83 -10.03
N VAL A 142 -0.95 17.86 -9.75
CA VAL A 142 -0.26 16.94 -8.84
C VAL A 142 -0.65 17.19 -7.37
N PRO A 143 -0.98 16.15 -6.59
CA PRO A 143 -1.10 16.24 -5.15
C PRO A 143 0.13 16.86 -4.49
N VAL A 144 -0.18 17.72 -3.55
CA VAL A 144 0.72 18.58 -2.81
C VAL A 144 1.67 17.78 -1.88
N SER A 145 1.20 16.62 -1.43
CA SER A 145 1.94 15.59 -0.69
C SER A 145 3.07 14.92 -1.49
N LEU A 146 3.01 14.96 -2.82
CA LEU A 146 3.98 14.30 -3.69
C LEU A 146 5.25 15.12 -3.92
N HIS A 147 5.28 16.38 -3.46
CA HIS A 147 6.47 17.25 -3.56
C HIS A 147 7.66 16.70 -2.76
N PHE A 148 7.44 15.91 -1.71
CA PHE A 148 8.53 15.30 -0.94
C PHE A 148 9.30 14.21 -1.71
N THR A 149 8.80 13.73 -2.86
CA THR A 149 9.55 12.82 -3.75
C THR A 149 10.39 13.55 -4.80
N ILE A 150 10.25 14.88 -4.89
CA ILE A 150 10.83 15.71 -5.94
C ILE A 150 11.52 16.88 -5.23
N ASP A 151 12.79 16.71 -4.84
CA ASP A 151 13.54 17.84 -4.29
C ASP A 151 13.56 19.05 -5.26
N GLU A 152 13.94 20.24 -4.78
CA GLU A 152 14.00 21.43 -5.62
C GLU A 152 14.89 21.28 -6.86
N ASN A 153 15.85 20.33 -6.85
CA ASN A 153 16.60 19.97 -8.04
C ASN A 153 15.72 19.19 -9.03
N HIS A 154 15.02 18.14 -8.64
CA HIS A 154 14.16 17.36 -9.53
C HIS A 154 13.02 18.20 -10.12
N ARG A 155 12.49 19.18 -9.38
CA ARG A 155 11.41 20.06 -9.87
C ARG A 155 11.84 20.96 -11.03
N ARG A 156 13.11 21.39 -11.05
CA ARG A 156 13.69 22.17 -12.17
C ARG A 156 13.95 21.31 -13.42
N HIS A 157 13.86 19.99 -13.27
CA HIS A 157 14.12 18.99 -14.32
C HIS A 157 12.88 18.13 -14.63
N MET A 158 11.67 18.58 -14.32
CA MET A 158 10.45 17.93 -14.81
C MET A 158 10.16 18.40 -16.24
N TYR A 159 10.16 17.46 -17.18
CA TYR A 159 9.91 17.67 -18.62
C TYR A 159 8.98 16.56 -19.13
N ASP A 160 8.53 16.68 -20.38
CA ASP A 160 7.75 15.64 -21.03
C ASP A 160 8.65 14.43 -21.40
N GLY A 161 8.57 13.35 -20.62
CA GLY A 161 9.31 12.12 -20.88
C GLY A 161 8.92 11.45 -22.19
N PHE A 162 7.65 11.52 -22.59
CA PHE A 162 7.21 11.00 -23.88
C PHE A 162 7.83 11.77 -25.04
N ALA A 163 7.91 13.10 -24.93
CA ALA A 163 8.56 13.92 -25.95
C ALA A 163 10.06 13.64 -26.02
N ALA A 164 10.72 13.56 -24.87
CA ALA A 164 12.16 13.26 -24.78
C ALA A 164 12.52 11.88 -25.32
N ALA A 165 11.66 10.87 -25.12
CA ALA A 165 11.81 9.54 -25.70
C ALA A 165 11.43 9.49 -27.20
N GLY A 166 10.88 10.57 -27.76
CA GLY A 166 10.42 10.63 -29.15
C GLY A 166 9.05 9.97 -29.40
N LEU A 167 8.35 9.54 -28.35
CA LEU A 167 7.05 8.87 -28.41
C LEU A 167 5.93 9.84 -28.85
N ARG A 168 5.98 11.11 -28.45
CA ARG A 168 5.05 12.15 -28.96
C ARG A 168 5.14 12.34 -30.48
N ARG A 169 6.29 12.06 -31.09
CA ARG A 169 6.45 12.11 -32.56
C ARG A 169 5.84 10.88 -33.21
N VAL A 170 5.97 9.70 -32.60
CA VAL A 170 5.33 8.47 -33.06
C VAL A 170 3.82 8.59 -32.98
N GLU A 171 3.29 9.08 -31.86
CA GLU A 171 1.87 9.39 -31.66
C GLU A 171 1.32 10.23 -32.83
N ARG A 172 1.93 11.38 -33.12
CA ARG A 172 1.51 12.24 -34.24
C ARG A 172 1.59 11.56 -35.60
N GLU A 173 2.71 10.89 -35.91
CA GLU A 173 2.90 10.19 -37.20
C GLU A 173 1.80 9.15 -37.43
N LEU A 174 1.46 8.36 -36.41
CA LEU A 174 0.47 7.30 -36.52
C LEU A 174 -0.97 7.84 -36.53
N GLN A 175 -1.25 8.90 -35.77
CA GLN A 175 -2.53 9.63 -35.86
C GLN A 175 -2.76 10.22 -37.27
N GLU A 176 -1.73 10.79 -37.91
CA GLU A 176 -1.80 11.28 -39.30
C GLU A 176 -2.11 10.16 -40.30
N ARG A 177 -1.80 8.91 -39.95
CA ARG A 177 -2.14 7.71 -40.73
C ARG A 177 -3.52 7.13 -40.40
N GLY A 178 -4.28 7.77 -39.50
CA GLY A 178 -5.63 7.36 -39.09
C GLY A 178 -5.66 6.31 -37.98
N ILE A 179 -4.56 6.11 -37.25
CA ILE A 179 -4.49 5.16 -36.14
C ILE A 179 -4.88 5.87 -34.83
N ASP A 180 -5.83 5.31 -34.07
CA ASP A 180 -6.22 5.82 -32.75
C ASP A 180 -5.17 5.44 -31.70
N ILE A 181 -4.25 6.36 -31.42
CA ILE A 181 -3.15 6.17 -30.48
C ILE A 181 -2.88 7.43 -29.65
N GLU A 182 -2.50 7.26 -28.38
CA GLU A 182 -2.20 8.36 -27.45
C GLU A 182 -1.06 8.01 -26.48
N CYS A 183 -0.18 8.96 -26.15
CA CYS A 183 0.73 8.78 -25.00
C CYS A 183 0.02 9.11 -23.68
N PHE A 184 -0.05 8.13 -22.79
CA PHE A 184 -0.89 8.16 -21.59
C PHE A 184 -0.07 7.99 -20.31
N ASP A 185 -0.09 8.99 -19.43
CA ASP A 185 0.70 9.02 -18.20
C ASP A 185 0.01 8.21 -17.07
N LEU A 186 0.47 6.98 -16.87
CA LEU A 186 -0.12 6.04 -15.90
C LEU A 186 0.00 6.54 -14.46
N ASN A 187 0.83 7.56 -14.19
CA ASN A 187 0.91 8.14 -12.85
C ASN A 187 -0.39 8.80 -12.39
N PHE A 188 -1.24 9.22 -13.32
CA PHE A 188 -2.50 9.92 -13.07
C PHE A 188 -3.73 9.10 -13.41
N ASP A 189 -3.53 7.87 -13.85
CA ASP A 189 -4.65 6.97 -14.16
C ASP A 189 -5.49 6.70 -12.91
N ARG A 190 -6.72 6.22 -13.08
CA ARG A 190 -7.50 5.66 -11.98
C ARG A 190 -6.72 4.49 -11.36
N ALA A 191 -6.67 4.41 -10.04
CA ALA A 191 -6.03 3.32 -9.32
C ALA A 191 -7.05 2.26 -8.87
N ILE A 192 -6.77 0.98 -9.14
CA ILE A 192 -7.58 -0.16 -8.69
C ILE A 192 -6.76 -0.99 -7.72
N PHE A 193 -7.22 -1.11 -6.49
CA PHE A 193 -6.61 -1.97 -5.47
C PHE A 193 -6.94 -3.44 -5.77
N SER A 194 -5.90 -4.21 -6.10
CA SER A 194 -5.98 -5.61 -6.46
C SER A 194 -5.17 -6.44 -5.45
N ARG A 195 -5.77 -7.51 -4.94
CA ARG A 195 -5.08 -8.48 -4.08
C ARG A 195 -4.17 -9.35 -4.94
N VAL A 196 -3.03 -9.76 -4.40
CA VAL A 196 -2.15 -10.72 -5.08
C VAL A 196 -2.79 -12.11 -5.06
N PRO A 197 -3.02 -12.76 -6.20
CA PRO A 197 -3.53 -14.13 -6.25
C PRO A 197 -2.63 -15.10 -5.47
N GLY A 198 -3.23 -15.91 -4.60
CA GLY A 198 -2.48 -16.84 -3.74
C GLY A 198 -1.72 -16.18 -2.59
N GLY A 199 -1.93 -14.88 -2.32
CA GLY A 199 -1.28 -14.13 -1.24
C GLY A 199 0.07 -13.55 -1.66
N GLY A 200 0.33 -12.30 -1.26
CA GLY A 200 1.55 -11.56 -1.64
C GLY A 200 2.80 -12.01 -0.90
N MET A 201 3.94 -11.90 -1.57
CA MET A 201 5.28 -12.14 -1.02
C MET A 201 5.85 -10.88 -0.38
N ALA A 202 5.67 -9.72 -1.03
CA ALA A 202 6.10 -8.43 -0.52
C ALA A 202 4.94 -7.61 0.04
N ALA A 203 3.75 -7.66 -0.58
CA ALA A 203 2.56 -6.99 -0.06
C ALA A 203 1.26 -7.71 -0.46
N SER A 204 0.27 -7.73 0.43
CA SER A 204 -1.00 -8.45 0.19
C SER A 204 -1.87 -7.87 -0.95
N LYS A 205 -1.69 -6.59 -1.29
CA LYS A 205 -2.44 -5.88 -2.34
C LYS A 205 -1.67 -4.68 -2.91
N TYR A 206 -1.92 -4.37 -4.18
CA TYR A 206 -1.34 -3.23 -4.89
C TYR A 206 -2.43 -2.42 -5.60
N ALA A 207 -2.24 -1.10 -5.68
CA ALA A 207 -3.03 -0.20 -6.50
C ALA A 207 -2.41 -0.12 -7.91
N ILE A 208 -3.12 -0.63 -8.91
CA ILE A 208 -2.63 -0.69 -10.29
C ILE A 208 -3.37 0.34 -11.15
N ALA A 209 -2.69 0.93 -12.13
CA ALA A 209 -3.29 1.79 -13.13
C ALA A 209 -4.42 1.06 -13.87
N ALA A 210 -5.63 1.61 -13.85
CA ALA A 210 -6.83 0.97 -14.34
C ALA A 210 -6.74 0.61 -15.82
N SER A 211 -6.11 1.46 -16.64
CA SER A 211 -5.96 1.21 -18.09
C SER A 211 -5.17 -0.07 -18.38
N ILE A 212 -4.30 -0.52 -17.47
CA ILE A 212 -3.60 -1.81 -17.60
C ILE A 212 -4.56 -2.97 -17.36
N LEU A 213 -5.41 -2.88 -16.33
CA LEU A 213 -6.36 -3.93 -15.99
C LEU A 213 -7.58 -3.97 -16.92
N ASP A 214 -7.96 -2.81 -17.46
CA ASP A 214 -9.10 -2.64 -18.37
C ASP A 214 -8.72 -2.95 -19.84
N ALA A 215 -7.43 -3.16 -20.15
CA ALA A 215 -6.96 -3.47 -21.50
C ALA A 215 -7.38 -4.87 -21.93
N ASP A 216 -7.72 -5.03 -23.22
CA ASP A 216 -7.94 -6.36 -23.82
C ASP A 216 -6.61 -7.10 -24.04
N ALA A 217 -5.53 -6.34 -24.17
CA ALA A 217 -4.15 -6.83 -24.14
C ALA A 217 -3.19 -5.70 -23.74
N TRP A 218 -2.15 -5.99 -22.98
CA TRP A 218 -1.05 -5.06 -22.74
C TRP A 218 0.32 -5.69 -23.03
N ILE A 219 1.12 -4.96 -23.80
CA ILE A 219 2.40 -5.41 -24.33
C ILE A 219 3.51 -4.61 -23.64
N ASP A 220 4.40 -5.31 -22.94
CA ASP A 220 5.55 -4.70 -22.29
C ASP A 220 6.69 -4.49 -23.30
N ILE A 221 7.26 -3.28 -23.32
CA ILE A 221 8.31 -2.91 -24.27
C ILE A 221 9.52 -2.31 -23.53
N PRO A 222 10.18 -3.08 -22.65
CA PRO A 222 11.28 -2.58 -21.84
C PRO A 222 12.54 -2.32 -22.67
N VAL A 223 13.43 -1.46 -22.15
CA VAL A 223 14.82 -1.35 -22.62
C VAL A 223 15.74 -2.06 -21.64
N ALA A 224 16.69 -2.83 -22.16
CA ALA A 224 17.68 -3.52 -21.34
C ALA A 224 18.69 -2.52 -20.75
N LYS A 225 18.94 -2.60 -19.44
CA LYS A 225 20.00 -1.82 -18.75
C LYS A 225 20.49 -2.52 -17.49
N THR A 226 21.69 -2.19 -17.06
CA THR A 226 22.17 -2.60 -15.74
C THR A 226 21.59 -1.70 -14.63
N HIS A 227 21.20 -2.27 -13.49
CA HIS A 227 20.58 -1.57 -12.37
C HIS A 227 21.02 -2.19 -11.02
N GLY A 228 20.76 -1.51 -9.89
CA GLY A 228 20.92 -2.04 -8.52
C GLY A 228 20.31 -3.44 -8.33
N ALA A 229 19.06 -3.63 -8.74
CA ALA A 229 18.40 -4.94 -8.91
C ALA A 229 18.95 -5.81 -10.08
N LYS A 230 20.27 -5.81 -10.31
CA LYS A 230 20.98 -6.48 -11.42
C LYS A 230 20.67 -5.88 -12.81
N ILE A 231 19.47 -6.11 -13.35
CA ILE A 231 19.06 -5.59 -14.66
C ILE A 231 17.73 -4.83 -14.59
N THR A 232 17.42 -4.07 -15.62
CA THR A 232 16.05 -3.70 -15.96
C THR A 232 15.72 -4.32 -17.29
N ALA A 233 14.60 -5.03 -17.31
CA ALA A 233 13.92 -5.53 -18.49
C ALA A 233 12.41 -5.61 -18.14
N ALA A 234 11.69 -6.67 -18.49
CA ALA A 234 10.24 -6.73 -18.39
C ALA A 234 9.73 -6.70 -16.94
N MET A 235 10.24 -7.60 -16.09
CA MET A 235 9.76 -7.76 -14.71
C MET A 235 9.87 -6.45 -13.93
N LYS A 236 11.00 -5.75 -14.08
CA LYS A 236 11.23 -4.47 -13.41
C LYS A 236 10.43 -3.32 -14.03
N ASN A 237 10.06 -3.39 -15.32
CA ASN A 237 9.29 -2.33 -15.97
C ASN A 237 7.85 -2.24 -15.43
N MET A 238 7.37 -3.31 -14.78
CA MET A 238 6.06 -3.40 -14.13
C MET A 238 5.90 -2.45 -12.93
N TYR A 239 6.99 -1.94 -12.34
CA TYR A 239 6.89 -0.83 -11.37
C TYR A 239 6.25 0.42 -11.99
N GLY A 240 6.29 0.56 -13.32
CA GLY A 240 5.60 1.64 -14.04
C GLY A 240 4.08 1.48 -14.12
N LEU A 241 3.51 0.38 -13.63
CA LEU A 241 2.06 0.17 -13.52
C LEU A 241 1.48 0.83 -12.26
N LEU A 242 2.35 1.12 -11.28
CA LEU A 242 1.99 1.73 -10.01
C LEU A 242 1.73 3.24 -10.20
N PRO A 243 0.52 3.75 -9.94
CA PRO A 243 0.23 5.16 -10.16
C PRO A 243 0.98 6.05 -9.15
N GLY A 244 1.70 7.05 -9.67
CA GLY A 244 2.50 7.98 -8.84
C GLY A 244 1.65 8.80 -7.87
N HIS A 245 0.38 9.06 -8.20
CA HIS A 245 -0.54 9.76 -7.30
C HIS A 245 -0.95 8.93 -6.06
N ILE A 246 -0.67 7.63 -6.05
CA ILE A 246 -0.90 6.72 -4.91
C ILE A 246 0.40 6.45 -4.14
N TYR A 247 1.48 6.16 -4.85
CA TYR A 247 2.73 5.64 -4.28
C TYR A 247 3.88 6.63 -4.17
N GLY A 248 3.69 7.87 -4.60
CA GLY A 248 4.82 8.77 -4.81
C GLY A 248 5.40 8.63 -6.21
N TRP A 249 6.15 9.64 -6.66
CA TRP A 249 6.82 9.56 -7.97
C TRP A 249 7.83 8.41 -7.98
N ASN A 250 8.73 8.36 -7.00
CA ASN A 250 9.72 7.29 -6.91
C ASN A 250 9.17 5.91 -6.45
N LYS A 251 7.85 5.79 -6.27
CA LYS A 251 7.09 4.60 -5.81
C LYS A 251 7.39 4.07 -4.41
N GLY A 252 8.59 4.29 -3.89
CA GLY A 252 9.02 3.77 -2.59
C GLY A 252 8.81 4.70 -1.39
N ARG A 253 8.47 5.99 -1.59
CA ARG A 253 8.24 6.93 -0.47
C ARG A 253 6.79 7.05 -0.02
N GLY A 254 5.83 6.68 -0.87
CA GLY A 254 4.42 6.87 -0.57
C GLY A 254 3.96 8.32 -0.68
N THR A 255 2.82 8.60 -0.06
CA THR A 255 2.07 9.86 -0.07
C THR A 255 1.41 10.07 1.29
N ASP A 256 0.87 11.27 1.54
CA ASP A 256 0.06 11.58 2.74
C ASP A 256 -1.19 10.69 2.93
N VAL A 257 -1.51 9.79 1.97
CA VAL A 257 -2.68 8.91 2.03
C VAL A 257 -2.36 7.43 1.89
N MET A 258 -1.11 7.07 1.57
CA MET A 258 -0.71 5.68 1.36
C MET A 258 0.80 5.55 1.38
N GLU A 259 1.30 4.49 2.02
CA GLU A 259 2.73 4.19 2.04
C GLU A 259 3.30 3.80 0.67
N GLY A 260 4.62 3.88 0.54
CA GLY A 260 5.31 3.46 -0.67
C GLY A 260 5.30 1.93 -0.82
N ILE A 261 5.61 1.46 -2.02
CA ILE A 261 5.90 0.04 -2.23
C ILE A 261 7.29 -0.27 -1.66
N PRO A 262 7.47 -1.41 -0.99
CA PRO A 262 8.79 -1.84 -0.57
C PRO A 262 9.77 -1.87 -1.75
N HIS A 263 10.89 -1.17 -1.58
CA HIS A 263 11.84 -0.92 -2.66
C HIS A 263 13.26 -0.94 -2.09
N THR A 264 13.61 -2.08 -1.51
CA THR A 264 14.93 -2.41 -0.95
C THR A 264 15.48 -3.65 -1.65
N PRO A 265 16.80 -3.87 -1.66
CA PRO A 265 17.42 -5.05 -2.26
C PRO A 265 16.86 -6.38 -1.75
N SER A 266 16.47 -6.41 -0.48
CA SER A 266 16.02 -7.61 0.22
C SER A 266 14.63 -8.12 -0.18
N ILE A 267 13.90 -7.39 -1.03
CA ILE A 267 12.48 -7.71 -1.30
C ILE A 267 11.98 -7.32 -2.72
N VAL A 268 12.86 -6.72 -3.52
CA VAL A 268 12.42 -6.10 -4.77
C VAL A 268 11.98 -7.18 -5.77
N ASP A 269 12.57 -8.37 -5.68
CA ASP A 269 12.29 -9.53 -6.51
C ASP A 269 10.89 -10.11 -6.23
N GLU A 270 10.50 -10.22 -4.96
CA GLU A 270 9.16 -10.59 -4.48
C GLU A 270 8.11 -9.61 -4.99
N SER A 271 8.42 -8.31 -4.93
CA SER A 271 7.53 -7.27 -5.46
C SER A 271 7.36 -7.38 -6.98
N PHE A 272 8.38 -7.82 -7.73
CA PHE A 272 8.21 -8.10 -9.16
C PHE A 272 7.25 -9.26 -9.40
N VAL A 273 7.37 -10.34 -8.61
CA VAL A 273 6.49 -11.50 -8.71
C VAL A 273 5.06 -11.14 -8.34
N ASP A 274 4.84 -10.41 -7.25
CA ASP A 274 3.51 -9.97 -6.82
C ASP A 274 2.80 -9.14 -7.91
N LEU A 275 3.51 -8.20 -8.54
CA LEU A 275 2.95 -7.40 -9.64
C LEU A 275 2.60 -8.25 -10.86
N MET A 276 3.46 -9.21 -11.21
CA MET A 276 3.21 -10.15 -12.31
C MET A 276 2.00 -11.04 -12.04
N LEU A 277 1.84 -11.52 -10.81
CA LEU A 277 0.68 -12.33 -10.41
C LEU A 277 -0.64 -11.54 -10.45
N ILE A 278 -0.60 -10.21 -10.24
CA ILE A 278 -1.80 -9.36 -10.36
C ILE A 278 -2.19 -9.17 -11.82
N THR A 279 -1.23 -8.85 -12.67
CA THR A 279 -1.45 -8.66 -14.10
C THR A 279 -0.18 -8.99 -14.87
N GLU A 280 -0.18 -10.12 -15.57
CA GLU A 280 0.93 -10.56 -16.41
C GLU A 280 0.86 -9.82 -17.76
N PRO A 281 2.00 -9.37 -18.33
CA PRO A 281 2.02 -8.87 -19.71
C PRO A 281 1.62 -9.96 -20.68
N ASP A 282 0.74 -9.62 -21.62
CA ASP A 282 0.31 -10.55 -22.66
C ASP A 282 1.44 -10.88 -23.65
N PHE A 283 2.39 -9.95 -23.80
CA PHE A 283 3.56 -10.12 -24.64
C PHE A 283 4.67 -9.15 -24.24
N VAL A 284 5.92 -9.54 -24.51
CA VAL A 284 7.11 -8.74 -24.24
C VAL A 284 7.93 -8.54 -25.52
N VAL A 285 8.36 -7.30 -25.75
CA VAL A 285 9.36 -6.95 -26.79
C VAL A 285 10.48 -6.12 -26.15
N THR A 286 11.58 -6.79 -25.78
CA THR A 286 12.72 -6.12 -25.14
C THR A 286 13.64 -5.47 -26.17
N ASP A 287 13.87 -4.18 -25.99
CA ASP A 287 14.81 -3.36 -26.75
C ASP A 287 16.25 -3.55 -26.22
N LEU A 288 17.08 -4.25 -27.00
CA LEU A 288 18.53 -4.36 -26.82
C LEU A 288 19.27 -3.65 -27.98
N ILE A 289 18.67 -2.65 -28.63
CA ILE A 289 19.37 -1.89 -29.67
C ILE A 289 20.52 -1.11 -29.03
N ARG A 290 20.20 -0.33 -27.99
CA ARG A 290 21.16 0.33 -27.10
C ARG A 290 20.61 0.31 -25.67
N GLY A 291 21.45 0.00 -24.70
CA GLY A 291 21.08 0.00 -23.28
C GLY A 291 22.19 0.54 -22.39
N SER A 292 21.84 1.13 -21.25
CA SER A 292 22.82 1.72 -20.33
C SER A 292 23.57 0.64 -19.54
N GLU A 293 24.88 0.82 -19.39
CA GLU A 293 25.74 -0.04 -18.57
C GLU A 293 26.44 0.75 -17.47
N GLY A 294 26.88 0.07 -16.42
CA GLY A 294 27.48 0.65 -15.22
C GLY A 294 26.47 1.26 -14.25
N GLY A 295 25.18 1.28 -14.59
CA GLY A 295 24.11 1.86 -13.79
C GLY A 295 22.90 2.32 -14.61
N ALA A 296 21.77 2.53 -13.94
CA ALA A 296 20.50 2.81 -14.59
C ALA A 296 20.32 4.24 -15.10
N PHE A 297 21.23 5.14 -14.71
CA PHE A 297 21.16 6.58 -14.98
C PHE A 297 22.47 7.14 -15.56
N ASN A 298 23.34 6.26 -16.04
CA ASN A 298 24.62 6.63 -16.62
C ASN A 298 24.48 6.92 -18.12
N ASP A 299 25.35 7.79 -18.62
CA ASP A 299 25.40 8.14 -20.05
C ASP A 299 26.24 7.14 -20.87
N THR A 300 26.79 6.11 -20.22
CA THR A 300 27.49 5.00 -20.87
C THR A 300 26.48 3.97 -21.32
N TYR A 301 26.51 3.64 -22.61
CA TYR A 301 25.62 2.67 -23.21
C TYR A 301 26.39 1.64 -24.03
N ARG A 302 25.83 0.43 -24.08
CA ARG A 302 26.24 -0.63 -24.98
C ARG A 302 25.27 -0.70 -26.15
N ARG A 303 25.79 -0.76 -27.37
CA ARG A 303 25.01 -1.10 -28.55
C ARG A 303 25.11 -2.60 -28.78
N SER A 304 23.96 -3.28 -28.81
CA SER A 304 23.89 -4.70 -29.17
C SER A 304 23.15 -4.94 -30.48
N ASN A 305 22.24 -4.03 -30.87
CA ASN A 305 21.38 -4.14 -32.06
C ASN A 305 20.61 -5.49 -32.09
N ILE A 306 19.94 -5.83 -30.99
CA ILE A 306 19.14 -7.06 -30.83
C ILE A 306 17.71 -6.69 -30.40
N ILE A 307 16.72 -7.44 -30.88
CA ILE A 307 15.37 -7.47 -30.33
C ILE A 307 15.11 -8.86 -29.74
N VAL A 308 14.54 -8.89 -28.54
CA VAL A 308 14.04 -10.10 -27.90
C VAL A 308 12.52 -10.02 -27.82
N ALA A 309 11.81 -11.11 -28.12
CA ALA A 309 10.36 -11.15 -28.02
C ALA A 309 9.88 -12.48 -27.42
N ALA A 310 8.93 -12.44 -26.49
CA ALA A 310 8.36 -13.62 -25.86
C ALA A 310 6.95 -13.34 -25.33
N ARG A 311 6.21 -14.41 -25.04
CA ARG A 311 4.96 -14.31 -24.28
C ARG A 311 5.22 -14.24 -22.78
N ASP A 312 6.12 -15.09 -22.28
CA ASP A 312 6.49 -15.16 -20.87
C ASP A 312 7.54 -14.08 -20.52
N PRO A 313 7.26 -13.15 -19.59
CA PRO A 313 8.17 -12.06 -19.24
C PRO A 313 9.44 -12.53 -18.52
N ILE A 314 9.36 -13.62 -17.76
CA ILE A 314 10.49 -14.16 -17.02
C ILE A 314 11.48 -14.78 -18.01
N ALA A 315 11.01 -15.58 -18.97
CA ALA A 315 11.83 -16.17 -20.02
C ALA A 315 12.52 -15.08 -20.87
N ALA A 316 11.81 -14.00 -21.21
CA ALA A 316 12.38 -12.85 -21.91
C ALA A 316 13.54 -12.22 -21.13
N ASP A 317 13.37 -12.04 -19.81
CA ASP A 317 14.37 -11.43 -18.93
C ASP A 317 15.59 -12.34 -18.71
N LEU A 318 15.40 -13.66 -18.60
CA LEU A 318 16.51 -14.62 -18.51
C LEU A 318 17.40 -14.60 -19.77
N VAL A 319 16.80 -14.61 -20.97
CA VAL A 319 17.55 -14.51 -22.23
C VAL A 319 18.22 -13.13 -22.37
N THR A 320 17.53 -12.07 -21.95
CA THR A 320 18.08 -10.71 -21.93
C THR A 320 19.31 -10.62 -21.02
N ALA A 321 19.24 -11.19 -19.81
CA ALA A 321 20.34 -11.25 -18.86
C ALA A 321 21.54 -11.99 -19.46
N ARG A 322 21.31 -13.13 -20.13
CA ARG A 322 22.37 -13.88 -20.81
C ARG A 322 23.06 -13.05 -21.87
N LEU A 323 22.30 -12.38 -22.74
CA LEU A 323 22.83 -11.51 -23.81
C LEU A 323 23.69 -10.35 -23.26
N MET A 324 23.37 -9.87 -22.05
CA MET A 324 24.13 -8.84 -21.31
C MET A 324 25.36 -9.40 -20.56
N GLY A 325 25.57 -10.71 -20.58
CA GLY A 325 26.70 -11.39 -19.91
C GLY A 325 26.53 -11.57 -18.40
N PHE A 326 25.28 -11.51 -17.91
CA PHE A 326 24.92 -11.97 -16.57
C PHE A 326 24.68 -13.49 -16.60
N ASN A 327 24.78 -14.14 -15.44
CA ASN A 327 24.20 -15.47 -15.29
C ASN A 327 22.68 -15.30 -15.11
N PRO A 328 21.84 -15.84 -16.00
CA PRO A 328 20.39 -15.68 -15.89
C PRO A 328 19.81 -16.27 -14.60
N ASP A 329 20.40 -17.35 -14.09
CA ASP A 329 19.92 -18.02 -12.88
C ASP A 329 20.25 -17.23 -11.60
N ASP A 330 21.00 -16.12 -11.73
CA ASP A 330 21.20 -15.13 -10.66
C ASP A 330 19.94 -14.28 -10.41
N LEU A 331 18.95 -14.29 -11.31
CA LEU A 331 17.72 -13.51 -11.20
C LEU A 331 16.73 -14.21 -10.26
N GLU A 332 16.67 -13.74 -9.02
CA GLU A 332 15.92 -14.38 -7.94
C GLU A 332 14.43 -14.51 -8.23
N PHE A 333 13.81 -13.47 -8.82
CA PHE A 333 12.41 -13.49 -9.21
C PHE A 333 12.01 -14.70 -10.08
N ALA A 334 12.94 -15.32 -10.82
CA ALA A 334 12.64 -16.49 -11.65
C ALA A 334 12.35 -17.73 -10.80
N GLU A 335 13.13 -18.01 -9.75
CA GLU A 335 12.86 -19.11 -8.82
C GLU A 335 11.59 -18.83 -8.00
N LEU A 336 11.43 -17.58 -7.52
CA LEU A 336 10.26 -17.17 -6.75
C LEU A 336 8.96 -17.37 -7.55
N ALA A 337 8.94 -16.95 -8.82
CA ALA A 337 7.79 -17.15 -9.70
C ALA A 337 7.52 -18.63 -9.99
N ALA A 338 8.56 -19.45 -10.21
CA ALA A 338 8.40 -20.88 -10.46
C ALA A 338 7.79 -21.62 -9.27
N ARG A 339 8.11 -21.21 -8.04
CA ARG A 339 7.47 -21.71 -6.80
C ARG A 339 6.00 -21.34 -6.72
N ARG A 340 5.59 -20.25 -7.37
CA ARG A 340 4.19 -19.86 -7.54
C ARG A 340 3.53 -20.48 -8.79
N GLY A 341 4.26 -21.33 -9.54
CA GLY A 341 3.74 -22.02 -10.72
C GLY A 341 3.88 -21.24 -12.04
N HIS A 342 4.71 -20.20 -12.09
CA HIS A 342 4.88 -19.31 -13.24
C HIS A 342 6.32 -19.28 -13.76
N GLY A 343 6.49 -19.16 -15.07
CA GLY A 343 7.80 -19.01 -15.70
C GLY A 343 8.67 -20.28 -15.72
N PRO A 344 9.85 -20.19 -16.36
CA PRO A 344 10.73 -21.33 -16.58
C PRO A 344 11.53 -21.76 -15.34
N GLY A 345 11.64 -20.91 -14.32
CA GLY A 345 12.44 -21.12 -13.10
C GLY A 345 13.96 -21.08 -13.31
N GLN A 346 14.44 -21.66 -14.40
CA GLN A 346 15.85 -21.73 -14.80
C GLN A 346 16.00 -21.46 -16.30
N TYR A 347 17.15 -20.93 -16.70
CA TYR A 347 17.45 -20.62 -18.10
C TYR A 347 17.48 -21.83 -19.03
N SER A 348 17.88 -22.99 -18.51
CA SER A 348 17.90 -24.27 -19.25
C SER A 348 16.52 -24.72 -19.75
N ASN A 349 15.44 -24.21 -19.16
CA ASN A 349 14.06 -24.51 -19.54
C ASN A 349 13.51 -23.57 -20.64
N VAL A 350 14.32 -22.62 -21.12
CA VAL A 350 13.92 -21.64 -22.15
C VAL A 350 14.25 -22.17 -23.56
N ASP A 351 13.26 -22.10 -24.45
CA ASP A 351 13.39 -22.51 -25.85
C ASP A 351 13.67 -21.30 -26.75
N VAL A 352 14.94 -21.11 -27.11
CA VAL A 352 15.36 -19.96 -27.93
C VAL A 352 15.09 -20.21 -29.41
N ARG A 353 14.41 -19.25 -30.05
CA ARG A 353 14.12 -19.20 -31.49
C ARG A 353 14.90 -18.07 -32.17
N GLY A 354 15.27 -18.26 -33.43
CA GLY A 354 16.06 -17.28 -34.19
C GLY A 354 17.56 -17.50 -34.02
N ALA A 355 18.29 -16.45 -33.63
CA ALA A 355 19.74 -16.52 -33.49
C ALA A 355 20.18 -17.23 -32.19
N LEU A 356 21.34 -17.89 -32.24
CA LEU A 356 21.97 -18.48 -31.05
C LEU A 356 22.40 -17.39 -30.07
N VAL A 357 22.15 -17.58 -28.77
CA VAL A 357 22.46 -16.60 -27.72
C VAL A 357 23.96 -16.44 -27.52
N GLU A 358 24.70 -17.55 -27.35
CA GLU A 358 26.11 -17.53 -26.93
C GLU A 358 27.04 -16.68 -27.81
N PRO A 359 26.96 -16.74 -29.16
CA PRO A 359 27.75 -15.87 -30.04
C PRO A 359 27.39 -14.37 -29.93
N LEU A 360 26.20 -14.06 -29.40
CA LEU A 360 25.70 -12.70 -29.27
C LEU A 360 26.02 -12.05 -27.93
N VAL A 361 26.39 -12.85 -26.91
CA VAL A 361 26.67 -12.41 -25.55
C VAL A 361 27.74 -11.33 -25.56
N THR A 362 27.43 -10.23 -24.89
CA THR A 362 28.37 -9.14 -24.63
C THR A 362 28.33 -8.86 -23.14
N ARG A 363 29.48 -8.84 -22.46
CA ARG A 363 29.52 -8.49 -21.03
C ARG A 363 29.33 -6.99 -20.85
N TRP A 364 28.26 -6.60 -20.17
CA TRP A 364 27.96 -5.23 -19.80
C TRP A 364 28.55 -4.92 -18.43
N ILE A 365 28.95 -3.68 -18.20
CA ILE A 365 29.46 -3.23 -16.89
C ILE A 365 28.32 -3.30 -15.87
N LYS A 366 28.52 -4.00 -14.75
CA LYS A 366 27.56 -4.11 -13.65
C LYS A 366 27.31 -2.76 -12.96
N ALA A 367 26.17 -2.64 -12.31
CA ALA A 367 25.72 -1.37 -11.76
C ALA A 367 26.35 -0.98 -10.42
N GLY A 368 27.02 -1.89 -9.69
CA GLY A 368 27.39 -1.67 -8.29
C GLY A 368 28.20 -0.40 -8.04
N SER A 369 29.11 -0.03 -8.95
CA SER A 369 29.88 1.22 -8.86
C SER A 369 29.05 2.53 -8.85
N SER A 370 27.78 2.47 -9.28
CA SER A 370 26.84 3.62 -9.27
C SER A 370 25.87 3.60 -8.08
N TYR A 371 25.90 2.54 -7.26
CA TYR A 371 25.07 2.39 -6.08
C TYR A 371 25.95 2.33 -4.82
N GLY A 372 25.35 2.43 -3.64
CA GLY A 372 26.02 2.30 -2.36
C GLY A 372 25.22 1.43 -1.40
N GLY A 373 25.89 0.89 -0.38
CA GLY A 373 25.27 0.00 0.60
C GLY A 373 24.76 -1.30 -0.04
N GLU A 374 23.61 -1.78 0.41
CA GLU A 374 23.05 -3.07 -0.05
C GLU A 374 22.70 -3.07 -1.54
N TRP A 375 22.35 -1.92 -2.13
CA TRP A 375 22.11 -1.83 -3.58
C TRP A 375 23.38 -2.05 -4.42
N GLN A 376 24.55 -1.73 -3.86
CA GLN A 376 25.82 -2.09 -4.50
C GLN A 376 26.05 -3.59 -4.43
N GLU A 377 25.79 -4.18 -3.26
CA GLU A 377 25.95 -5.61 -3.04
C GLU A 377 25.03 -6.43 -3.96
N GLN A 378 23.74 -6.10 -4.04
CA GLN A 378 22.77 -6.76 -4.93
C GLN A 378 23.12 -6.65 -6.41
N ALA A 379 23.72 -5.54 -6.84
CA ALA A 379 24.09 -5.32 -8.23
C ALA A 379 25.28 -6.20 -8.67
N ASP A 380 26.22 -6.42 -7.75
CA ASP A 380 27.48 -7.09 -8.04
C ASP A 380 27.42 -8.59 -7.74
N TYR A 381 26.60 -9.01 -6.78
CA TYR A 381 26.52 -10.38 -6.27
C TYR A 381 25.52 -11.24 -7.07
N GLY A 382 26.01 -12.38 -7.56
CA GLY A 382 25.19 -13.46 -8.13
C GLY A 382 24.52 -14.29 -7.05
N LYS A 383 23.62 -15.20 -7.42
CA LYS A 383 22.79 -15.92 -6.45
C LYS A 383 23.55 -17.04 -5.74
N SER A 384 23.51 -17.02 -4.42
CA SER A 384 24.05 -18.04 -3.50
C SER A 384 23.10 -19.23 -3.30
N PRO A 385 23.54 -20.35 -2.71
CA PRO A 385 22.62 -21.40 -2.30
C PRO A 385 21.60 -20.85 -1.30
N ARG A 386 20.32 -21.07 -1.60
CA ARG A 386 19.21 -20.64 -0.74
C ARG A 386 18.58 -21.76 0.06
N ARG A 387 18.91 -23.02 -0.27
CA ARG A 387 18.40 -24.21 0.39
C ARG A 387 19.50 -24.82 1.26
N TRP A 388 19.23 -24.90 2.55
CA TRP A 388 20.16 -25.39 3.54
C TRP A 388 19.49 -26.41 4.46
N SER A 389 20.27 -27.34 4.99
CA SER A 389 19.92 -28.05 6.22
C SER A 389 20.88 -27.57 7.31
N LEU A 390 20.35 -27.25 8.48
CA LEU A 390 21.07 -26.59 9.57
C LEU A 390 21.27 -27.54 10.75
N TYR A 391 22.43 -27.51 11.38
CA TYR A 391 22.74 -28.20 12.62
C TYR A 391 23.19 -27.19 13.66
N GLY A 392 22.37 -27.00 14.70
CA GLY A 392 22.54 -25.99 15.73
C GLY A 392 21.23 -25.23 16.03
N PRO A 393 21.29 -24.16 16.83
CA PRO A 393 22.49 -23.57 17.41
C PRO A 393 23.13 -24.49 18.47
N VAL A 394 24.43 -24.75 18.33
CA VAL A 394 25.24 -25.48 19.31
C VAL A 394 26.15 -24.52 20.07
N SER A 395 26.76 -24.96 21.17
CA SER A 395 27.80 -24.17 21.86
C SER A 395 28.85 -23.70 20.87
N LYS A 396 29.30 -22.44 20.97
CA LYS A 396 30.33 -21.89 20.07
C LYS A 396 31.62 -22.72 20.04
N ASP A 397 31.94 -23.44 21.10
CA ASP A 397 33.14 -24.30 21.17
C ASP A 397 32.92 -25.68 20.55
N HIS A 398 31.72 -25.99 20.07
CA HIS A 398 31.40 -27.25 19.38
C HIS A 398 32.19 -27.36 18.07
N ALA A 399 32.93 -28.46 17.93
CA ALA A 399 33.61 -28.85 16.71
C ALA A 399 33.39 -30.35 16.49
N PHE A 400 33.10 -30.74 15.25
CA PHE A 400 33.12 -32.15 14.87
C PHE A 400 34.57 -32.65 14.80
N ASP A 401 34.81 -33.89 15.21
CA ASP A 401 36.14 -34.51 15.21
C ASP A 401 36.71 -34.67 13.80
N ASP A 402 35.84 -35.04 12.84
CA ASP A 402 36.18 -35.15 11.42
C ASP A 402 34.99 -34.71 10.55
N VAL A 403 35.06 -33.49 10.01
CA VAL A 403 34.01 -32.91 9.14
C VAL A 403 33.86 -33.70 7.83
N ALA A 404 34.94 -34.29 7.31
CA ALA A 404 34.88 -35.09 6.08
C ALA A 404 34.07 -36.38 6.26
N SER A 405 33.99 -36.89 7.49
CA SER A 405 33.20 -38.08 7.84
C SER A 405 31.70 -37.81 8.03
N LEU A 406 31.27 -36.54 8.10
CA LEU A 406 29.86 -36.20 8.29
C LEU A 406 29.04 -36.69 7.10
N ALA A 407 27.95 -37.41 7.39
CA ALA A 407 26.97 -37.86 6.41
C ALA A 407 25.61 -37.22 6.71
N PRO A 408 25.48 -35.89 6.57
CA PRO A 408 24.27 -35.16 6.95
C PRO A 408 23.07 -35.63 6.12
N ARG A 409 21.90 -35.61 6.76
CA ARG A 409 20.63 -36.02 6.17
C ARG A 409 19.53 -35.10 6.68
N PRO A 410 18.69 -34.51 5.81
CA PRO A 410 17.67 -33.59 6.29
C PRO A 410 16.74 -34.25 7.31
N GLY A 411 16.50 -33.57 8.43
CA GLY A 411 15.65 -34.02 9.53
C GLY A 411 16.22 -35.14 10.42
N HIS A 412 17.48 -35.55 10.24
CA HIS A 412 18.10 -36.66 10.97
C HIS A 412 19.41 -36.25 11.64
N ASP A 413 19.80 -36.97 12.71
CA ASP A 413 21.09 -36.79 13.38
C ASP A 413 21.38 -35.32 13.78
N GLY A 414 20.33 -34.58 14.18
CA GLY A 414 20.40 -33.18 14.60
C GLY A 414 20.38 -32.14 13.47
N TRP A 415 20.33 -32.58 12.21
CA TRP A 415 20.15 -31.70 11.06
C TRP A 415 18.67 -31.37 10.86
N SER A 416 18.38 -30.12 10.53
CA SER A 416 17.03 -29.63 10.27
C SER A 416 16.46 -30.26 9.00
N GLN A 417 15.14 -30.21 8.86
CA GLN A 417 14.51 -30.31 7.53
C GLN A 417 15.06 -29.22 6.60
N PRO A 418 14.92 -29.35 5.27
CA PRO A 418 15.32 -28.28 4.35
C PRO A 418 14.70 -26.95 4.76
N VAL A 419 15.54 -25.93 4.86
CA VAL A 419 15.17 -24.53 5.12
C VAL A 419 15.53 -23.72 3.89
N TRP A 420 14.66 -22.78 3.52
CA TRP A 420 14.90 -21.86 2.42
C TRP A 420 14.94 -20.42 2.92
N PHE A 421 15.91 -19.66 2.42
CA PHE A 421 16.11 -18.25 2.74
C PHE A 421 15.86 -17.38 1.50
N GLY A 422 15.02 -16.35 1.65
CA GLY A 422 14.67 -15.39 0.60
C GLY A 422 15.72 -14.34 0.29
N HIS A 423 16.90 -14.39 0.93
CA HIS A 423 18.00 -13.49 0.58
C HIS A 423 19.38 -14.18 0.61
N ASP A 424 20.37 -13.63 -0.13
CA ASP A 424 21.75 -14.15 -0.19
C ASP A 424 22.53 -13.94 1.13
N ARG A 425 22.00 -13.06 1.98
CA ARG A 425 22.41 -12.89 3.36
C ARG A 425 21.55 -13.83 4.20
N ILE A 426 22.12 -14.98 4.54
CA ILE A 426 21.46 -16.01 5.35
C ILE A 426 21.40 -15.52 6.78
N ASP A 427 20.22 -15.07 7.21
CA ASP A 427 19.95 -14.51 8.53
C ASP A 427 19.59 -15.63 9.52
N LEU A 428 20.57 -15.99 10.36
CA LEU A 428 20.41 -17.01 11.39
C LEU A 428 19.97 -16.41 12.73
N ASP A 429 19.97 -15.08 12.89
CA ASP A 429 19.43 -14.47 14.10
C ASP A 429 17.92 -14.61 14.11
N ASP A 430 17.27 -14.20 13.03
CA ASP A 430 15.81 -14.28 12.91
C ASP A 430 15.35 -15.74 13.00
N HIS A 431 16.01 -16.64 12.27
CA HIS A 431 15.64 -18.06 12.22
C HIS A 431 15.74 -18.78 13.58
N PHE A 432 16.61 -18.34 14.47
CA PHE A 432 16.88 -18.99 15.77
C PHE A 432 16.61 -18.10 16.98
N ASP A 433 15.90 -16.99 16.81
CA ASP A 433 15.51 -16.04 17.87
C ASP A 433 16.72 -15.43 18.64
N ASP A 434 17.59 -14.69 17.92
CA ASP A 434 18.77 -13.97 18.43
C ASP A 434 19.71 -14.85 19.31
N PRO A 435 20.23 -15.97 18.79
CA PRO A 435 20.98 -16.92 19.60
C PRO A 435 22.40 -16.41 19.89
N ILE A 436 22.75 -16.19 21.17
CA ILE A 436 24.10 -15.71 21.55
C ILE A 436 25.08 -16.83 21.90
N ARG A 437 26.38 -16.58 21.68
CA ARG A 437 27.50 -17.50 22.02
C ARG A 437 27.31 -18.92 21.49
N CYS A 438 26.82 -19.04 20.26
CA CYS A 438 26.56 -20.29 19.60
C CYS A 438 27.38 -20.46 18.30
N ALA A 439 27.21 -21.59 17.65
CA ALA A 439 27.61 -21.82 16.26
C ALA A 439 26.52 -22.63 15.55
N VAL A 440 26.40 -22.45 14.24
CA VAL A 440 25.48 -23.19 13.37
C VAL A 440 26.30 -23.76 12.21
N TYR A 441 26.03 -25.01 11.88
CA TYR A 441 26.54 -25.65 10.67
C TYR A 441 25.42 -25.65 9.62
N ALA A 442 25.69 -25.15 8.43
CA ALA A 442 24.79 -25.17 7.29
C ALA A 442 25.37 -26.08 6.21
N TRP A 443 24.53 -26.96 5.67
CA TRP A 443 24.91 -27.93 4.64
C TRP A 443 24.00 -27.82 3.42
N THR A 444 24.62 -27.94 2.24
CA THR A 444 23.97 -28.15 0.94
C THR A 444 24.98 -28.87 0.03
N ASP A 445 24.50 -29.59 -0.98
CA ASP A 445 25.36 -30.16 -2.03
C ASP A 445 25.20 -29.34 -3.32
N PHE A 446 26.16 -29.48 -4.24
CA PHE A 446 26.08 -28.83 -5.53
C PHE A 446 26.74 -29.64 -6.64
N THR A 447 26.19 -29.52 -7.85
CA THR A 447 26.76 -30.09 -9.06
C THR A 447 27.56 -29.04 -9.80
N MET A 448 28.86 -29.28 -9.98
CA MET A 448 29.73 -28.50 -10.85
C MET A 448 29.63 -29.01 -12.29
N PRO A 449 29.31 -28.17 -13.29
CA PRO A 449 29.03 -28.64 -14.65
C PRO A 449 30.28 -29.08 -15.42
N GLU A 450 31.44 -28.47 -15.15
CA GLU A 450 32.71 -28.77 -15.80
C GLU A 450 33.91 -28.50 -14.88
N ASP A 451 35.05 -29.12 -15.18
CA ASP A 451 36.31 -28.83 -14.49
C ASP A 451 36.70 -27.36 -14.73
N GLY A 452 36.98 -26.58 -13.68
CA GLY A 452 37.30 -25.18 -13.88
C GLY A 452 37.78 -24.42 -12.65
N ASP A 453 38.44 -23.29 -12.93
CA ASP A 453 38.76 -22.29 -11.93
C ASP A 453 37.51 -21.48 -11.56
N VAL A 454 37.39 -21.15 -10.27
CA VAL A 454 36.28 -20.38 -9.70
C VAL A 454 36.78 -19.28 -8.77
N ARG A 455 35.86 -18.42 -8.35
CA ARG A 455 36.08 -17.45 -7.26
C ARG A 455 35.06 -17.67 -6.18
N LEU A 456 35.50 -18.09 -4.99
CA LEU A 456 34.64 -18.28 -3.84
C LEU A 456 34.46 -16.94 -3.12
N TRP A 457 33.22 -16.49 -3.02
CA TRP A 457 32.83 -15.24 -2.37
C TRP A 457 32.15 -15.55 -1.04
N LEU A 458 32.72 -15.05 0.05
CA LEU A 458 32.31 -15.38 1.42
C LEU A 458 32.02 -14.10 2.21
N GLY A 459 31.08 -14.18 3.14
CA GLY A 459 30.81 -13.11 4.10
C GLY A 459 30.23 -13.64 5.41
N ALA A 460 30.60 -13.04 6.54
CA ALA A 460 30.05 -13.30 7.86
C ALA A 460 30.31 -12.11 8.80
N ASP A 461 29.52 -11.98 9.88
CA ASP A 461 29.76 -10.96 10.91
C ASP A 461 30.94 -11.34 11.85
N GLU A 462 30.94 -12.58 12.38
CA GLU A 462 32.00 -13.08 13.25
C GLU A 462 32.90 -14.14 12.58
N GLY A 463 32.82 -15.39 13.03
CA GLY A 463 33.68 -16.50 12.59
C GLY A 463 32.99 -17.31 11.50
N ILE A 464 33.74 -17.69 10.49
CA ILE A 464 33.25 -18.59 9.43
C ILE A 464 34.32 -19.62 9.10
N GLN A 465 33.89 -20.86 8.93
CA GLN A 465 34.69 -21.97 8.44
C GLN A 465 33.93 -22.67 7.31
N VAL A 466 34.62 -22.98 6.22
CA VAL A 466 34.00 -23.54 5.01
C VAL A 466 34.78 -24.78 4.58
N TRP A 467 34.04 -25.84 4.28
CA TRP A 467 34.56 -27.08 3.73
C TRP A 467 33.87 -27.44 2.43
N ILE A 468 34.65 -27.88 1.45
CA ILE A 468 34.17 -28.52 0.22
C ILE A 468 34.78 -29.92 0.19
N ASP A 469 33.95 -30.95 0.11
CA ASP A 469 34.36 -32.37 0.16
C ASP A 469 35.24 -32.73 1.36
N GLY A 470 35.03 -32.05 2.49
CA GLY A 470 35.82 -32.22 3.70
C GLY A 470 37.16 -31.47 3.71
N GLU A 471 37.61 -30.90 2.59
CA GLU A 471 38.78 -30.03 2.55
C GLU A 471 38.44 -28.64 3.12
N THR A 472 39.28 -28.12 4.01
CA THR A 472 39.07 -26.78 4.59
C THR A 472 39.47 -25.72 3.56
N VAL A 473 38.47 -25.04 3.00
CA VAL A 473 38.64 -23.97 2.01
C VAL A 473 38.97 -22.64 2.68
N TYR A 474 38.28 -22.33 3.77
CA TYR A 474 38.47 -21.07 4.49
C TYR A 474 38.19 -21.23 5.98
N LYS A 475 38.96 -20.52 6.80
CA LYS A 475 38.79 -20.52 8.26
C LYS A 475 39.26 -19.20 8.85
N VAL A 476 38.36 -18.52 9.57
CA VAL A 476 38.70 -17.39 10.43
C VAL A 476 38.07 -17.56 11.81
N GLY A 477 38.93 -17.58 12.84
CA GLY A 477 38.54 -17.57 14.25
C GLY A 477 38.79 -16.21 14.93
N ARG A 478 38.22 -16.03 16.13
CA ARG A 478 38.05 -14.77 16.91
C ARG A 478 39.31 -14.01 17.37
N GLY A 479 40.48 -14.24 16.78
CA GLY A 479 41.73 -13.55 17.17
C GLY A 479 41.91 -12.13 16.61
N SER A 480 41.15 -11.70 15.60
CA SER A 480 41.28 -10.36 15.00
C SER A 480 40.27 -9.38 15.60
N SER A 481 40.78 -8.44 16.40
CA SER A 481 40.09 -7.49 17.28
C SER A 481 39.28 -6.35 16.62
N ARG A 482 38.40 -6.63 15.65
CA ARG A 482 37.37 -5.66 15.23
C ARG A 482 36.06 -6.35 14.90
N ARG A 483 34.95 -5.88 15.48
CA ARG A 483 33.59 -6.12 14.95
C ARG A 483 33.61 -5.77 13.45
N ARG A 484 33.25 -6.71 12.58
CA ARG A 484 33.18 -6.50 11.13
C ARG A 484 31.76 -6.82 10.69
N GLY A 485 30.97 -5.80 10.33
CA GLY A 485 29.63 -6.04 9.80
C GLY A 485 29.66 -6.90 8.53
N HIS A 486 28.73 -7.87 8.42
CA HIS A 486 28.50 -8.69 7.22
C HIS A 486 28.40 -7.83 5.96
N ARG A 487 28.98 -8.32 4.85
CA ARG A 487 28.78 -7.81 3.48
C ARG A 487 28.85 -8.98 2.51
N LEU A 488 28.15 -8.90 1.39
CA LEU A 488 28.26 -9.89 0.33
C LEU A 488 29.64 -9.82 -0.35
N GLY A 489 30.33 -10.97 -0.44
CA GLY A 489 31.65 -11.08 -1.09
C GLY A 489 32.78 -10.33 -0.37
N GLN A 490 32.72 -10.21 0.97
CA GLN A 490 33.77 -9.64 1.82
C GLN A 490 35.14 -10.28 1.57
N VAL A 491 35.16 -11.59 1.39
CA VAL A 491 36.35 -12.39 1.13
C VAL A 491 36.17 -13.06 -0.22
N ARG A 492 37.21 -13.00 -1.05
CA ARG A 492 37.22 -13.55 -2.41
C ARG A 492 38.45 -14.43 -2.57
N LEU A 493 38.27 -15.71 -2.84
CA LEU A 493 39.34 -16.70 -2.90
C LEU A 493 39.36 -17.40 -4.26
N PRO A 494 40.53 -17.56 -4.90
CA PRO A 494 40.66 -18.45 -6.04
C PRO A 494 40.53 -19.91 -5.58
N TRP A 495 39.84 -20.73 -6.36
CA TRP A 495 39.77 -22.17 -6.15
C TRP A 495 39.61 -22.90 -7.49
N THR A 496 39.80 -24.21 -7.49
CA THR A 496 39.57 -25.08 -8.66
C THR A 496 38.64 -26.21 -8.23
N LEU A 497 37.60 -26.45 -9.02
CA LEU A 497 36.61 -27.51 -8.78
C LEU A 497 36.59 -28.47 -9.98
N SER A 498 36.42 -29.76 -9.71
CA SER A 498 36.18 -30.76 -10.75
C SER A 498 34.70 -30.78 -11.14
N ALA A 499 34.38 -31.32 -12.30
CA ALA A 499 33.01 -31.62 -12.69
C ALA A 499 32.41 -32.70 -11.78
N GLY A 500 31.13 -32.57 -11.44
CA GLY A 500 30.37 -33.56 -10.67
C GLY A 500 29.86 -33.03 -9.33
N GLU A 501 29.53 -33.98 -8.46
CA GLU A 501 28.89 -33.72 -7.17
C GLU A 501 29.89 -33.32 -6.09
N HIS A 502 29.56 -32.27 -5.35
CA HIS A 502 30.37 -31.73 -4.27
C HIS A 502 29.52 -31.45 -3.04
N ARG A 503 30.10 -31.65 -1.86
CA ARG A 503 29.48 -31.32 -0.58
C ARG A 503 29.98 -30.00 -0.04
N LEU A 504 29.08 -29.08 0.28
CA LEU A 504 29.38 -27.81 0.94
C LEU A 504 28.90 -27.82 2.40
N ILE A 505 29.83 -27.64 3.34
CA ILE A 505 29.51 -27.40 4.75
C ILE A 505 30.10 -26.06 5.18
N ILE A 506 29.28 -25.23 5.81
CA ILE A 506 29.67 -23.95 6.38
C ILE A 506 29.39 -24.00 7.87
N ARG A 507 30.33 -23.52 8.68
CA ARG A 507 30.10 -23.23 10.09
C ARG A 507 30.17 -21.73 10.29
N ALA A 508 29.08 -21.13 10.75
CA ALA A 508 29.01 -19.74 11.17
C ALA A 508 29.01 -19.67 12.70
N ASP A 509 29.89 -18.85 13.26
CA ASP A 509 29.99 -18.62 14.70
C ASP A 509 29.25 -17.35 15.09
N GLN A 510 28.58 -17.36 16.24
CA GLN A 510 27.94 -16.19 16.82
C GLN A 510 28.41 -15.97 18.27
N GLY A 511 28.64 -14.73 18.60
CA GLY A 511 28.99 -14.28 19.93
C GLY A 511 27.90 -13.39 20.49
N ARG A 512 27.68 -12.24 19.84
CA ARG A 512 26.59 -11.28 20.11
C ARG A 512 26.53 -10.23 18.99
N GLY A 513 25.34 -9.97 18.43
CA GLY A 513 25.15 -9.01 17.33
C GLY A 513 24.41 -9.67 16.18
N ALA A 514 24.61 -9.24 14.94
CA ALA A 514 24.03 -9.89 13.76
C ALA A 514 24.64 -11.30 13.53
N PHE A 515 23.84 -12.32 13.28
CA PHE A 515 24.26 -13.69 12.96
C PHE A 515 23.93 -14.04 11.51
N GLU A 516 24.81 -13.59 10.62
CA GLU A 516 24.56 -13.73 9.19
C GLU A 516 25.77 -14.33 8.49
N PHE A 517 25.54 -15.12 7.45
CA PHE A 517 26.60 -15.55 6.52
C PHE A 517 26.17 -15.50 5.05
N SER A 518 27.13 -15.61 4.15
CA SER A 518 26.90 -15.72 2.69
C SER A 518 28.03 -16.52 2.03
N PHE A 519 27.70 -17.25 0.97
CA PHE A 519 28.63 -18.06 0.19
C PHE A 519 28.21 -18.10 -1.28
N ASN A 520 29.12 -17.84 -2.21
CA ASN A 520 28.84 -18.00 -3.63
C ASN A 520 30.07 -18.55 -4.38
N ILE A 521 29.84 -19.39 -5.38
CA ILE A 521 30.83 -19.90 -6.32
C ILE A 521 30.69 -19.10 -7.61
N CYS A 522 31.56 -18.11 -7.79
CA CYS A 522 31.50 -17.17 -8.91
C CYS A 522 32.40 -17.60 -10.07
N GLU A 523 32.10 -17.06 -11.26
CA GLU A 523 33.02 -17.08 -12.40
C GLU A 523 34.42 -16.57 -12.01
N PRO A 524 35.51 -17.07 -12.65
CA PRO A 524 36.89 -16.70 -12.32
C PRO A 524 37.30 -15.31 -12.83
N ILE A 525 36.49 -14.29 -12.54
CA ILE A 525 36.66 -12.92 -13.01
C ILE A 525 36.98 -12.02 -11.82
N ASP A 526 38.14 -11.37 -11.86
CA ASP A 526 38.59 -10.43 -10.83
C ASP A 526 38.29 -8.96 -11.17
N ASP A 527 37.95 -8.66 -12.43
CA ASP A 527 37.55 -7.31 -12.83
C ASP A 527 36.20 -6.96 -12.20
N VAL A 528 36.23 -6.06 -11.21
CA VAL A 528 35.06 -5.64 -10.43
C VAL A 528 33.91 -5.08 -11.26
N ARG A 529 34.16 -4.70 -12.53
CA ARG A 529 33.11 -4.27 -13.46
C ARG A 529 32.21 -5.41 -13.92
N TYR A 530 32.70 -6.65 -13.86
CA TYR A 530 32.01 -7.83 -14.40
C TYR A 530 31.94 -9.00 -13.41
N ALA A 531 32.75 -8.97 -12.34
CA ALA A 531 32.87 -10.03 -11.37
C ALA A 531 31.57 -10.30 -10.58
N GLY A 532 31.48 -11.49 -10.00
CA GLY A 532 30.46 -11.83 -9.00
C GLY A 532 29.24 -12.57 -9.52
N ASN A 533 29.10 -12.81 -10.83
CA ASN A 533 28.09 -13.75 -11.32
C ASN A 533 28.38 -15.14 -10.76
N SER A 534 27.34 -15.89 -10.37
CA SER A 534 27.50 -17.29 -10.02
C SER A 534 27.96 -18.08 -11.25
N TYR A 535 28.72 -19.15 -11.03
CA TYR A 535 29.22 -20.00 -12.11
C TYR A 535 28.03 -20.57 -12.90
N LEU A 536 28.08 -20.44 -14.24
CA LEU A 536 26.96 -20.82 -15.09
C LEU A 536 26.73 -22.33 -15.05
N GLY A 537 25.48 -22.77 -14.85
CA GLY A 537 25.11 -24.19 -14.81
C GLY A 537 25.37 -24.88 -13.47
N LEU A 538 25.77 -24.13 -12.44
CA LEU A 538 25.86 -24.61 -11.07
C LEU A 538 24.46 -24.88 -10.50
N ASP A 539 24.27 -26.06 -9.92
CA ASP A 539 22.99 -26.45 -9.32
C ASP A 539 23.17 -26.82 -7.84
N TYR A 540 22.51 -26.08 -6.94
CA TYR A 540 22.53 -26.31 -5.50
C TYR A 540 21.33 -27.14 -5.08
N HIS A 541 21.57 -28.25 -4.38
CA HIS A 541 20.50 -29.17 -3.99
C HIS A 541 20.81 -29.90 -2.68
N LEU A 542 19.77 -30.46 -2.05
CA LEU A 542 19.91 -31.33 -0.89
C LEU A 542 19.63 -32.77 -1.33
N PRO A 543 20.54 -33.73 -1.09
CA PRO A 543 20.33 -35.12 -1.48
C PRO A 543 19.07 -35.72 -0.86
N GLY A 544 18.31 -36.45 -1.69
CA GLY A 544 17.13 -37.18 -1.25
C GLY A 544 15.87 -36.32 -1.06
N THR A 545 15.92 -35.03 -1.41
CA THR A 545 14.75 -34.16 -1.42
C THR A 545 14.28 -33.88 -2.85
N ALA A 546 12.96 -33.87 -3.07
CA ALA A 546 12.42 -33.39 -4.34
C ALA A 546 12.58 -31.86 -4.44
N SER A 547 12.74 -31.32 -5.64
CA SER A 547 12.78 -29.87 -5.86
C SER A 547 11.53 -29.13 -5.35
N THR A 548 10.42 -29.86 -5.20
CA THR A 548 9.09 -29.43 -4.76
C THR A 548 8.73 -29.82 -3.32
N GLU A 549 9.63 -30.48 -2.57
CA GLU A 549 9.33 -30.85 -1.17
C GLU A 549 9.12 -29.62 -0.28
N LEU A 550 8.25 -29.77 0.71
CA LEU A 550 7.86 -28.73 1.68
C LEU A 550 9.13 -28.18 2.36
N VAL A 551 9.54 -26.99 1.92
CA VAL A 551 10.60 -26.25 2.58
C VAL A 551 9.96 -25.41 3.67
N VAL A 552 10.45 -25.55 4.90
CA VAL A 552 10.12 -24.59 5.96
C VAL A 552 10.77 -23.28 5.52
N ALA A 553 9.97 -22.31 5.05
CA ALA A 553 10.48 -20.97 4.82
C ALA A 553 11.07 -20.48 6.13
N ALA A 554 12.33 -20.01 6.12
CA ALA A 554 12.81 -19.21 7.24
C ALA A 554 11.82 -18.05 7.44
N THR A 555 11.52 -17.72 8.69
CA THR A 555 10.71 -16.54 9.01
C THR A 555 11.27 -15.37 8.22
N ASP A 556 10.43 -14.80 7.36
CA ASP A 556 10.80 -13.64 6.58
C ASP A 556 10.73 -12.45 7.51
N ARG A 557 11.70 -11.54 7.39
CA ARG A 557 11.96 -10.38 8.25
C ARG A 557 10.78 -9.41 8.44
N TRP A 558 9.62 -9.69 7.84
CA TRP A 558 8.47 -8.79 7.72
C TRP A 558 7.16 -9.37 8.24
N ALA A 559 7.21 -10.49 8.96
CA ALA A 559 6.23 -10.71 10.00
C ALA A 559 6.69 -9.91 11.22
N ASP A 560 6.20 -8.68 11.37
CA ASP A 560 6.43 -7.87 12.57
C ASP A 560 6.10 -8.69 13.82
N GLU A 561 7.12 -9.07 14.59
CA GLU A 561 6.94 -9.59 15.94
C GLU A 561 7.06 -8.48 17.00
N ASP A 562 6.03 -8.48 17.84
CA ASP A 562 6.10 -8.23 19.27
C ASP A 562 6.42 -6.82 19.77
N GLN A 563 5.39 -5.97 19.70
CA GLN A 563 4.85 -5.34 20.92
C GLN A 563 3.31 -5.29 20.86
N ASN A 564 2.60 -5.96 21.79
CA ASN A 564 1.64 -5.30 22.70
C ASN A 564 0.79 -6.26 23.55
N GLN A 565 0.86 -6.05 24.87
CA GLN A 565 -0.02 -6.63 25.89
C GLN A 565 -1.33 -5.83 26.05
N SER A 566 -2.48 -6.50 26.19
CA SER A 566 -3.39 -6.39 27.35
C SER A 566 -4.66 -7.23 27.12
N ASP A 567 -5.07 -8.06 28.08
CA ASP A 567 -6.42 -8.61 28.16
C ASP A 567 -7.32 -7.59 28.88
N GLY A 568 -8.51 -7.27 28.37
CA GLY A 568 -9.29 -6.18 28.96
C GLY A 568 -10.74 -6.02 28.48
N GLY A 569 -11.60 -5.77 29.45
CA GLY A 569 -13.03 -5.45 29.36
C GLY A 569 -13.62 -5.40 30.78
N PRO A 570 -14.80 -4.80 31.00
CA PRO A 570 -15.43 -4.75 32.33
C PRO A 570 -15.83 -6.13 32.88
N LEU A 571 -15.92 -7.15 32.03
CA LEU A 571 -16.24 -8.52 32.40
C LEU A 571 -14.97 -9.30 32.79
N GLU A 572 -14.86 -9.69 34.06
CA GLU A 572 -13.87 -10.66 34.50
C GLU A 572 -14.36 -12.10 34.22
N LEU A 573 -13.55 -12.90 33.53
CA LEU A 573 -13.80 -14.34 33.42
C LEU A 573 -13.34 -15.03 34.71
N PHE A 574 -14.21 -15.84 35.31
CA PHE A 574 -13.89 -16.62 36.52
C PHE A 574 -13.01 -17.86 36.27
N PHE A 575 -12.40 -17.94 35.08
CA PHE A 575 -11.52 -19.01 34.63
C PHE A 575 -10.51 -18.44 33.65
N ASP A 576 -9.37 -19.11 33.49
CA ASP A 576 -8.41 -18.78 32.44
C ASP A 576 -8.90 -19.40 31.11
N PRO A 577 -9.31 -18.60 30.11
CA PRO A 577 -9.78 -19.14 28.84
C PRO A 577 -8.65 -19.78 28.02
N SER A 578 -7.38 -19.51 28.33
CA SER A 578 -6.23 -20.16 27.70
C SER A 578 -5.92 -21.55 28.27
N ASP A 579 -6.54 -21.94 29.40
CA ASP A 579 -6.45 -23.28 29.95
C ASP A 579 -7.37 -24.24 29.18
N ASP A 580 -6.79 -24.86 28.16
CA ASP A 580 -7.43 -25.79 27.22
C ASP A 580 -7.18 -27.27 27.58
N ALA A 581 -6.59 -27.54 28.75
CA ALA A 581 -6.35 -28.89 29.21
C ALA A 581 -7.67 -29.67 29.28
N MET A 582 -7.82 -30.69 28.43
CA MET A 582 -8.97 -31.61 28.31
C MET A 582 -10.11 -31.16 27.36
N VAL A 583 -9.93 -30.17 26.50
CA VAL A 583 -10.92 -29.86 25.43
C VAL A 583 -10.72 -30.75 24.20
N PRO A 584 -11.80 -31.13 23.48
CA PRO A 584 -11.68 -31.98 22.29
C PRO A 584 -10.98 -31.26 21.12
N ASP A 585 -10.33 -32.00 20.23
CA ASP A 585 -9.70 -31.44 19.03
C ASP A 585 -10.70 -30.79 18.06
N SER A 586 -12.00 -31.12 18.18
CA SER A 586 -13.04 -30.51 17.37
C SER A 586 -14.32 -30.37 18.18
N LEU A 587 -14.98 -29.22 18.04
CA LEU A 587 -16.23 -28.91 18.70
C LEU A 587 -17.10 -28.04 17.80
N VAL A 588 -18.36 -28.43 17.64
CA VAL A 588 -19.41 -27.56 17.09
C VAL A 588 -20.52 -27.50 18.12
N LEU A 589 -20.98 -26.29 18.45
CA LEU A 589 -22.08 -26.13 19.39
C LEU A 589 -23.33 -26.86 18.86
N VAL A 590 -23.95 -27.69 19.70
CA VAL A 590 -25.14 -28.48 19.34
C VAL A 590 -26.35 -27.58 19.08
N GLU A 591 -26.45 -26.49 19.85
CA GLU A 591 -27.47 -25.47 19.71
C GLU A 591 -26.79 -24.10 19.58
N PRO A 592 -26.21 -23.78 18.40
CA PRO A 592 -25.55 -22.50 18.21
C PRO A 592 -26.59 -21.36 18.24
N PRO A 593 -26.21 -20.14 18.64
CA PRO A 593 -27.10 -18.98 18.52
C PRO A 593 -27.49 -18.76 17.06
N ALA A 594 -28.62 -18.08 16.84
CA ALA A 594 -29.01 -17.67 15.50
C ALA A 594 -27.90 -16.80 14.87
N ALA A 595 -27.66 -17.00 13.57
CA ALA A 595 -26.64 -16.26 12.83
C ALA A 595 -26.84 -14.74 13.00
N PRO A 596 -25.78 -13.97 13.34
CA PRO A 596 -25.86 -12.53 13.50
C PRO A 596 -26.50 -11.85 12.30
N ALA A 597 -27.51 -11.00 12.50
CA ALA A 597 -28.15 -10.27 11.40
C ALA A 597 -27.36 -9.03 10.92
N ARG A 598 -26.27 -8.71 11.62
CA ARG A 598 -25.40 -7.55 11.41
C ARG A 598 -23.94 -7.98 11.50
N SER A 599 -23.05 -7.09 11.08
CA SER A 599 -21.60 -7.30 11.11
C SER A 599 -20.84 -6.25 11.94
N ASP A 600 -21.53 -5.31 12.59
CA ASP A 600 -20.91 -4.39 13.56
C ASP A 600 -20.88 -5.00 14.96
N PHE A 601 -19.94 -4.53 15.81
CA PHE A 601 -19.70 -5.11 17.12
C PHE A 601 -20.94 -5.08 18.01
N ILE A 602 -21.60 -3.93 18.13
CA ILE A 602 -22.77 -3.75 19.01
C ILE A 602 -23.93 -4.63 18.54
N GLY A 603 -24.17 -4.72 17.23
CA GLY A 603 -25.19 -5.57 16.63
C GLY A 603 -24.95 -7.06 16.89
N VAL A 604 -23.71 -7.53 16.74
CA VAL A 604 -23.36 -8.93 17.05
C VAL A 604 -23.44 -9.20 18.56
N ALA A 605 -22.90 -8.30 19.38
CA ALA A 605 -22.88 -8.39 20.84
C ALA A 605 -24.29 -8.46 21.44
N THR A 606 -25.18 -7.53 21.06
CA THR A 606 -26.59 -7.51 21.52
C THR A 606 -27.32 -8.78 21.14
N GLN A 607 -27.14 -9.28 19.91
CA GLN A 607 -27.78 -10.51 19.48
C GLN A 607 -27.28 -11.74 20.25
N LEU A 608 -25.97 -11.88 20.46
CA LEU A 608 -25.39 -13.00 21.22
C LEU A 608 -25.75 -12.95 22.71
N ALA A 609 -25.81 -11.74 23.29
CA ALA A 609 -26.32 -11.50 24.64
C ALA A 609 -27.86 -11.65 24.75
N ARG A 610 -28.55 -11.92 23.63
CA ARG A 610 -30.02 -12.07 23.52
C ARG A 610 -30.81 -10.83 23.94
N ILE A 611 -30.24 -9.66 23.68
CA ILE A 611 -30.85 -8.35 23.93
C ILE A 611 -31.47 -7.86 22.63
N LEU A 612 -32.79 -7.65 22.65
CA LEU A 612 -33.52 -7.15 21.48
C LEU A 612 -33.47 -5.62 21.42
N VAL A 613 -32.70 -5.11 20.46
CA VAL A 613 -32.59 -3.68 20.18
C VAL A 613 -33.13 -3.39 18.78
N ALA A 614 -33.91 -2.32 18.62
CA ALA A 614 -34.48 -1.96 17.32
C ALA A 614 -33.38 -1.52 16.34
N PRO A 615 -33.47 -1.83 15.03
CA PRO A 615 -32.40 -1.51 14.07
C PRO A 615 -31.97 -0.02 14.04
N PRO A 616 -32.89 0.98 14.05
CA PRO A 616 -32.48 2.40 14.08
C PRO A 616 -31.71 2.79 15.34
N VAL A 617 -31.92 2.07 16.44
CA VAL A 617 -31.21 2.27 17.72
C VAL A 617 -29.81 1.65 17.64
N LEU A 618 -29.68 0.46 17.06
CA LEU A 618 -28.37 -0.16 16.80
C LEU A 618 -27.51 0.70 15.86
N ASP A 619 -28.10 1.21 14.78
CA ASP A 619 -27.39 2.09 13.85
C ASP A 619 -26.90 3.37 14.55
N ALA A 620 -27.71 3.92 15.45
CA ALA A 620 -27.33 5.10 16.23
C ALA A 620 -26.26 4.80 17.29
N LEU A 621 -26.32 3.65 17.96
CA LEU A 621 -25.31 3.20 18.93
C LEU A 621 -23.95 3.05 18.24
N GLU A 622 -23.93 2.43 17.06
CA GLU A 622 -22.70 2.16 16.32
C GLU A 622 -22.09 3.44 15.74
N GLN A 623 -22.91 4.31 15.14
CA GLN A 623 -22.39 5.46 14.39
C GLN A 623 -22.24 6.74 15.22
N MET A 624 -22.83 6.80 16.43
CA MET A 624 -22.89 8.01 17.27
C MET A 624 -23.17 9.29 16.46
N PRO A 625 -24.36 9.40 15.84
CA PRO A 625 -24.61 10.31 14.72
C PRO A 625 -24.70 11.80 15.07
N PHE A 626 -24.35 12.19 16.30
CA PHE A 626 -24.48 13.55 16.83
C PHE A 626 -23.16 14.32 16.84
N GLY A 627 -22.08 13.70 16.35
CA GLY A 627 -20.77 14.31 16.23
C GLY A 627 -20.76 15.59 15.40
N MET A 628 -20.00 16.59 15.85
CA MET A 628 -19.89 17.94 15.31
C MET A 628 -18.52 18.55 15.66
N THR A 629 -17.59 18.45 14.72
CA THR A 629 -16.32 19.18 14.70
C THR A 629 -16.31 20.12 13.49
N PRO A 630 -15.39 21.10 13.42
CA PRO A 630 -15.32 22.01 12.28
C PRO A 630 -15.17 21.24 10.97
N ILE A 631 -15.98 21.58 9.96
CA ILE A 631 -15.92 21.02 8.61
C ILE A 631 -15.57 22.14 7.63
N GLY A 632 -14.57 21.92 6.80
CA GLY A 632 -14.07 22.97 5.91
C GLY A 632 -12.72 22.61 5.32
N LEU A 633 -12.25 23.40 4.35
CA LEU A 633 -10.95 23.16 3.74
C LEU A 633 -9.80 23.38 4.73
N ASP A 634 -9.97 24.27 5.69
CA ASP A 634 -9.08 24.53 6.81
C ASP A 634 -8.98 23.33 7.78
N ALA A 635 -10.10 22.66 8.07
CA ALA A 635 -10.10 21.45 8.89
C ALA A 635 -9.33 20.29 8.23
N ILE A 636 -9.36 20.20 6.90
CA ILE A 636 -8.55 19.23 6.13
C ILE A 636 -7.05 19.57 6.19
N LEU A 637 -6.72 20.85 6.29
CA LEU A 637 -5.34 21.34 6.34
C LEU A 637 -4.75 21.31 7.76
N ASP A 638 -5.58 21.26 8.80
CA ASP A 638 -5.13 21.26 10.20
C ASP A 638 -4.87 19.83 10.73
N GLU A 639 -3.62 19.37 10.62
CA GLU A 639 -3.17 18.06 11.11
C GLU A 639 -3.39 17.82 12.62
N SER A 640 -3.71 18.86 13.40
CA SER A 640 -4.01 18.72 14.84
C SER A 640 -5.50 18.47 15.14
N VAL A 641 -6.34 18.35 14.11
CA VAL A 641 -7.72 17.89 14.26
C VAL A 641 -7.74 16.40 13.94
N ALA A 642 -7.65 15.56 14.97
CA ALA A 642 -7.89 14.13 14.84
C ALA A 642 -9.38 13.93 14.48
N LEU A 643 -9.65 13.61 13.21
CA LEU A 643 -11.01 13.40 12.70
C LEU A 643 -11.63 12.07 13.16
N ASP A 644 -10.80 11.20 13.72
CA ASP A 644 -11.10 9.87 14.25
C ASP A 644 -11.21 9.82 15.79
N GLU A 645 -10.81 10.88 16.50
CA GLU A 645 -10.95 10.94 17.96
C GLU A 645 -12.42 11.05 18.35
N ARG A 646 -12.89 10.03 19.09
CA ARG A 646 -14.29 9.78 19.49
C ARG A 646 -14.89 10.97 20.24
N TYR A 647 -15.46 11.89 19.48
CA TYR A 647 -16.40 12.88 19.98
C TYR A 647 -17.73 12.19 20.28
N GLY A 648 -17.86 11.62 21.48
CA GLY A 648 -19.03 10.86 21.94
C GLY A 648 -18.76 10.16 23.28
N PRO A 649 -19.75 9.44 23.84
CA PRO A 649 -19.56 8.56 25.00
C PRO A 649 -18.51 7.47 24.73
N ARG A 650 -17.93 6.89 25.78
CA ARG A 650 -17.07 5.71 25.61
C ARG A 650 -17.92 4.53 25.14
N ILE A 651 -17.34 3.61 24.38
CA ILE A 651 -18.05 2.40 23.95
C ILE A 651 -18.61 1.61 25.13
N ASP A 652 -17.89 1.58 26.26
CA ASP A 652 -18.34 0.97 27.52
C ASP A 652 -19.66 1.61 28.00
N ASP A 653 -19.76 2.94 27.97
CA ASP A 653 -20.99 3.65 28.36
C ASP A 653 -22.17 3.28 27.44
N LEU A 654 -21.90 3.02 26.16
CA LEU A 654 -22.92 2.64 25.17
C LEU A 654 -23.41 1.20 25.36
N LEU A 655 -22.49 0.30 25.69
CA LEU A 655 -22.80 -1.10 26.01
C LEU A 655 -23.59 -1.19 27.32
N ASP A 656 -23.24 -0.37 28.32
CA ASP A 656 -24.00 -0.24 29.57
C ASP A 656 -25.46 0.19 29.31
N TRP A 657 -25.70 1.09 28.36
CA TRP A 657 -27.06 1.53 28.03
C TRP A 657 -27.96 0.41 27.49
N VAL A 658 -27.36 -0.56 26.80
CA VAL A 658 -28.07 -1.77 26.33
C VAL A 658 -27.92 -2.95 27.29
N GLY A 659 -27.20 -2.78 28.40
CA GLY A 659 -26.99 -3.80 29.43
C GLY A 659 -26.05 -4.92 28.98
N ILE A 660 -24.93 -4.57 28.35
CA ILE A 660 -23.91 -5.52 27.88
C ILE A 660 -22.59 -5.30 28.60
N ASP A 661 -22.05 -6.38 29.16
CA ASP A 661 -20.67 -6.50 29.58
C ASP A 661 -19.87 -7.27 28.53
N TYR A 662 -18.57 -6.99 28.43
CA TYR A 662 -17.69 -7.72 27.53
C TYR A 662 -16.32 -8.01 28.14
N TRP A 663 -15.73 -9.10 27.69
CA TRP A 663 -14.34 -9.48 27.89
C TRP A 663 -13.65 -9.42 26.52
N GLY A 664 -12.42 -8.89 26.45
CA GLY A 664 -11.66 -8.73 25.21
C GLY A 664 -10.25 -9.30 25.31
N PHE A 665 -9.78 -9.89 24.21
CA PHE A 665 -8.47 -10.54 24.06
C PHE A 665 -7.80 -10.04 22.77
N TYR A 666 -6.62 -9.44 22.91
CA TYR A 666 -5.97 -8.63 21.87
C TYR A 666 -4.48 -8.91 21.77
N GLY A 667 -3.92 -8.84 20.55
CA GLY A 667 -2.46 -8.77 20.36
C GLY A 667 -1.69 -10.05 20.71
N HIS A 668 -2.31 -11.23 20.59
CA HIS A 668 -1.67 -12.52 20.87
C HIS A 668 -1.55 -13.38 19.62
N GLY A 669 -0.48 -14.18 19.55
CA GLY A 669 -0.22 -15.10 18.44
C GLY A 669 -1.23 -16.26 18.31
N PRO A 670 -1.08 -17.08 17.24
CA PRO A 670 -2.02 -18.14 16.90
C PRO A 670 -2.28 -19.12 18.04
N GLU A 671 -1.22 -19.63 18.68
CA GLU A 671 -1.33 -20.69 19.69
C GLU A 671 -2.20 -20.27 20.89
N LYS A 672 -1.92 -19.08 21.45
CA LYS A 672 -2.68 -18.54 22.58
C LYS A 672 -4.14 -18.25 22.21
N THR A 673 -4.36 -17.70 21.02
CA THR A 673 -5.72 -17.36 20.59
C THR A 673 -6.54 -18.62 20.28
N GLN A 674 -5.93 -19.66 19.70
CA GLN A 674 -6.57 -20.96 19.51
C GLN A 674 -6.97 -21.58 20.84
N ALA A 675 -6.08 -21.54 21.85
CA ALA A 675 -6.38 -22.01 23.20
C ALA A 675 -7.58 -21.26 23.80
N VAL A 676 -7.62 -19.93 23.67
CA VAL A 676 -8.76 -19.09 24.11
C VAL A 676 -10.07 -19.47 23.41
N ILE A 677 -10.06 -19.65 22.09
CA ILE A 677 -11.25 -20.07 21.32
C ILE A 677 -11.76 -21.43 21.82
N ARG A 678 -10.84 -22.38 22.02
CA ARG A 678 -11.18 -23.72 22.54
C ARG A 678 -11.75 -23.62 23.96
N GLY A 679 -11.14 -22.83 24.83
CA GLY A 679 -11.54 -22.66 26.22
C GLY A 679 -12.91 -22.00 26.37
N LEU A 680 -13.22 -20.98 25.56
CA LEU A 680 -14.53 -20.34 25.53
C LEU A 680 -15.61 -21.29 24.98
N LEU A 681 -15.38 -21.86 23.78
CA LEU A 681 -16.39 -22.69 23.11
C LEU A 681 -16.67 -24.01 23.83
N SER A 682 -15.66 -24.64 24.46
CA SER A 682 -15.86 -25.84 25.28
C SER A 682 -16.76 -25.61 26.49
N ARG A 683 -16.84 -24.36 26.97
CA ARG A 683 -17.73 -23.92 28.06
C ARG A 683 -19.06 -23.35 27.55
N GLY A 684 -19.30 -23.43 26.24
CA GLY A 684 -20.52 -22.93 25.59
C GLY A 684 -20.55 -21.41 25.42
N LEU A 685 -19.42 -20.73 25.64
CA LEU A 685 -19.30 -19.28 25.47
C LEU A 685 -18.92 -18.99 24.01
N VAL A 686 -19.72 -18.17 23.34
CA VAL A 686 -19.58 -17.87 21.90
C VAL A 686 -18.67 -16.65 21.74
N PRO A 687 -17.44 -16.80 21.23
CA PRO A 687 -16.57 -15.65 20.95
C PRO A 687 -17.07 -14.87 19.73
N ILE A 688 -16.81 -13.57 19.74
CA ILE A 688 -16.94 -12.65 18.61
C ILE A 688 -15.54 -12.34 18.09
N ARG A 689 -15.31 -12.56 16.81
CA ARG A 689 -14.12 -12.11 16.09
C ARG A 689 -14.35 -10.71 15.54
N GLY A 690 -13.37 -9.82 15.63
CA GLY A 690 -13.33 -8.55 14.91
C GLY A 690 -12.16 -8.47 13.92
N GLN A 691 -12.42 -8.11 12.66
CA GLN A 691 -11.42 -7.84 11.63
C GLN A 691 -11.88 -6.72 10.70
N ASP A 692 -11.08 -5.67 10.52
CA ASP A 692 -11.35 -4.53 9.63
C ASP A 692 -12.75 -3.89 9.84
N GLY A 693 -13.22 -3.85 11.10
CA GLY A 693 -14.55 -3.33 11.46
C GLY A 693 -15.72 -4.29 11.20
N VAL A 694 -15.43 -5.53 10.76
CA VAL A 694 -16.40 -6.62 10.58
C VAL A 694 -16.30 -7.58 11.77
N PHE A 695 -17.44 -7.89 12.37
CA PHE A 695 -17.56 -8.74 13.54
C PHE A 695 -18.41 -9.97 13.25
N GLU A 696 -17.97 -11.14 13.73
CA GLU A 696 -18.56 -12.43 13.40
C GLU A 696 -18.57 -13.37 14.61
N ALA A 697 -19.57 -14.24 14.72
CA ALA A 697 -19.67 -15.19 15.82
C ALA A 697 -18.95 -16.50 15.49
N LEU A 698 -18.16 -17.02 16.42
CA LEU A 698 -17.52 -18.32 16.29
C LEU A 698 -18.40 -19.35 17.00
N ILE A 699 -18.87 -20.38 16.29
CA ILE A 699 -19.81 -21.38 16.84
C ILE A 699 -19.23 -22.80 16.86
N GLY A 700 -17.97 -22.93 16.47
CA GLY A 700 -17.24 -24.20 16.51
C GLY A 700 -15.80 -24.03 16.04
N TYR A 701 -15.01 -25.07 16.24
CA TYR A 701 -13.66 -25.23 15.72
C TYR A 701 -13.39 -26.69 15.40
N ARG A 702 -12.41 -26.95 14.54
CA ARG A 702 -11.84 -28.27 14.32
C ARG A 702 -10.34 -28.17 14.06
N GLN A 703 -9.61 -29.02 14.75
CA GLN A 703 -8.20 -29.25 14.54
C GLN A 703 -8.04 -30.46 13.62
N SER A 704 -7.39 -30.25 12.49
CA SER A 704 -6.83 -31.31 11.65
C SER A 704 -5.31 -31.44 11.93
N THR A 705 -4.66 -32.43 11.30
CA THR A 705 -3.22 -32.67 11.48
C THR A 705 -2.36 -31.46 11.11
N ASP A 706 -2.83 -30.63 10.16
CA ASP A 706 -2.05 -29.52 9.58
C ASP A 706 -2.76 -28.15 9.64
N ASP A 707 -4.01 -28.06 10.15
CA ASP A 707 -4.79 -26.81 10.14
C ASP A 707 -5.81 -26.72 11.30
N PHE A 708 -6.05 -25.49 11.78
CA PHE A 708 -7.08 -25.16 12.76
C PHE A 708 -8.14 -24.25 12.12
N GLU A 709 -9.33 -24.81 11.91
CA GLU A 709 -10.45 -24.11 11.29
C GLU A 709 -11.49 -23.74 12.35
N VAL A 710 -12.11 -22.57 12.19
CA VAL A 710 -13.28 -22.16 12.98
C VAL A 710 -14.53 -22.17 12.13
N LEU A 711 -15.64 -22.55 12.74
CA LEU A 711 -16.96 -22.43 12.15
C LEU A 711 -17.49 -21.04 12.48
N VAL A 712 -17.43 -20.15 11.49
CA VAL A 712 -17.89 -18.77 11.62
C VAL A 712 -19.34 -18.69 11.18
N SER A 713 -20.15 -17.94 11.92
CA SER A 713 -21.51 -17.59 11.58
C SER A 713 -21.67 -16.07 11.50
N ASN A 714 -22.11 -15.58 10.35
CA ASN A 714 -22.40 -14.16 10.10
C ASN A 714 -23.75 -13.98 9.39
N GLN A 715 -24.08 -12.76 8.97
CA GLN A 715 -25.36 -12.41 8.34
C GLN A 715 -25.63 -13.05 6.97
N HIS A 716 -24.61 -13.63 6.34
CA HIS A 716 -24.70 -14.19 5.00
C HIS A 716 -24.63 -15.71 4.99
N ALA A 717 -23.74 -16.29 5.80
CA ALA A 717 -23.48 -17.72 5.79
C ALA A 717 -22.88 -18.22 7.10
N THR A 718 -22.95 -19.54 7.28
CA THR A 718 -22.17 -20.27 8.26
C THR A 718 -21.14 -21.10 7.51
N THR A 719 -19.86 -20.82 7.72
CA THR A 719 -18.76 -21.40 6.93
C THR A 719 -17.59 -21.77 7.80
N TRP A 720 -16.98 -22.92 7.50
CA TRP A 720 -15.65 -23.23 8.00
C TRP A 720 -14.64 -22.28 7.36
N GLN A 721 -13.82 -21.65 8.19
CA GLN A 721 -12.76 -20.77 7.76
C GLN A 721 -11.45 -21.23 8.41
N SER A 722 -10.45 -21.41 7.57
CA SER A 722 -9.07 -21.65 7.99
C SER A 722 -8.49 -20.35 8.56
N LEU A 723 -7.66 -20.47 9.59
CA LEU A 723 -7.12 -19.34 10.33
C LEU A 723 -5.68 -18.88 10.00
N PRO A 724 -4.95 -19.35 8.96
CA PRO A 724 -3.53 -19.01 8.78
C PRO A 724 -3.31 -17.52 8.44
N HIS A 725 -4.30 -16.82 7.88
CA HIS A 725 -4.23 -15.37 7.60
C HIS A 725 -4.79 -14.49 8.73
N TRP A 726 -5.21 -15.10 9.84
CA TRP A 726 -5.86 -14.40 10.94
C TRP A 726 -4.87 -13.71 11.88
N TRP A 727 -3.56 -13.89 11.66
CA TRP A 727 -2.50 -13.43 12.56
C TRP A 727 -1.56 -12.43 11.89
N SER A 728 -1.72 -12.21 10.57
CA SER A 728 -0.76 -11.51 9.72
C SER A 728 -1.01 -9.99 9.60
N ASN A 729 -1.66 -9.36 10.57
CA ASN A 729 -1.82 -7.89 10.59
C ASN A 729 -0.99 -7.32 11.73
N PRO A 730 0.16 -6.68 11.43
CA PRO A 730 0.88 -5.86 12.40
C PRO A 730 0.02 -4.71 12.91
N TRP A 731 0.38 -4.19 14.08
CA TRP A 731 -0.26 -3.04 14.72
C TRP A 731 0.16 -1.74 14.00
N GLU A 732 -0.49 -1.42 12.87
CA GLU A 732 -0.37 -0.09 12.25
C GLU A 732 -1.45 0.85 12.83
N GLY A 733 -1.08 1.65 13.83
CA GLY A 733 -1.93 2.74 14.35
C GLY A 733 -3.09 2.30 15.26
N THR A 734 -4.24 2.99 15.17
CA THR A 734 -5.43 2.79 16.03
C THR A 734 -6.30 1.58 15.62
N SER A 735 -5.92 0.86 14.56
CA SER A 735 -6.61 -0.32 14.06
C SER A 735 -6.12 -1.60 14.75
N VAL A 736 -6.98 -2.20 15.56
CA VAL A 736 -6.74 -3.53 16.16
C VAL A 736 -7.15 -4.61 15.16
N GLY A 737 -6.18 -5.41 14.68
CA GLY A 737 -6.45 -6.61 13.90
C GLY A 737 -6.78 -7.80 14.82
N ASN A 738 -7.85 -8.53 14.50
CA ASN A 738 -8.11 -9.89 15.00
C ASN A 738 -8.40 -10.01 16.50
N ALA A 739 -9.05 -9.01 17.07
CA ALA A 739 -9.54 -9.04 18.44
C ALA A 739 -10.62 -10.12 18.63
N LEU A 740 -10.56 -10.83 19.76
CA LEU A 740 -11.62 -11.71 20.24
C LEU A 740 -12.37 -11.05 21.39
N PHE A 741 -13.68 -11.19 21.38
CA PHE A 741 -14.54 -10.70 22.45
C PHE A 741 -15.49 -11.80 22.92
N TYR A 742 -15.89 -11.73 24.18
CA TYR A 742 -17.03 -12.46 24.71
C TYR A 742 -17.95 -11.47 25.40
N THR A 743 -19.26 -11.57 25.17
CA THR A 743 -20.23 -10.57 25.66
C THR A 743 -21.35 -11.26 26.44
N THR A 744 -21.83 -10.62 27.51
CA THR A 744 -22.94 -11.10 28.33
C THR A 744 -23.90 -9.97 28.67
N ALA A 745 -25.16 -10.30 28.96
CA ALA A 745 -26.13 -9.34 29.46
C ALA A 745 -25.92 -9.06 30.97
N ILE A 746 -26.09 -7.80 31.39
CA ILE A 746 -26.09 -7.35 32.78
C ILE A 746 -27.48 -6.79 33.12
N GLY A 747 -28.20 -7.44 34.04
CA GLY A 747 -29.47 -6.91 34.55
C GLY A 747 -30.60 -6.88 33.50
N GLN A 748 -31.63 -6.05 33.75
CA GLN A 748 -32.73 -5.85 32.80
C GLN A 748 -32.38 -4.73 31.82
N PRO A 749 -32.60 -4.92 30.50
CA PRO A 749 -32.27 -3.91 29.50
C PRO A 749 -33.00 -2.60 29.78
N ALA A 750 -32.34 -1.46 29.51
CA ALA A 750 -32.95 -0.16 29.67
C ALA A 750 -34.29 -0.10 28.91
N VAL A 751 -35.35 0.37 29.59
CA VAL A 751 -36.65 0.59 28.94
C VAL A 751 -36.42 1.49 27.72
N GLN A 752 -36.90 1.08 26.54
CA GLN A 752 -36.61 1.75 25.25
C GLN A 752 -36.73 3.28 25.28
N GLN A 753 -37.62 3.85 26.10
CA GLN A 753 -37.76 5.28 26.29
C GLN A 753 -36.54 5.94 26.96
N ALA A 754 -35.95 5.32 27.98
CA ALA A 754 -34.77 5.82 28.67
C ALA A 754 -33.57 5.89 27.72
N LEU A 755 -33.43 4.91 26.82
CA LEU A 755 -32.39 4.90 25.80
C LEU A 755 -32.56 6.05 24.79
N ILE A 756 -33.79 6.33 24.36
CA ILE A 756 -34.08 7.50 23.50
C ILE A 756 -33.80 8.81 24.22
N ASP A 757 -34.12 8.92 25.50
CA ASP A 757 -33.79 10.10 26.30
C ASP A 757 -32.28 10.26 26.45
N SER A 758 -31.52 9.18 26.65
CA SER A 758 -30.05 9.18 26.66
C SER A 758 -29.47 9.69 25.34
N PHE A 759 -30.01 9.25 24.19
CA PHE A 759 -29.61 9.77 22.89
C PHE A 759 -29.93 11.24 22.71
N ALA A 760 -31.13 11.68 23.10
CA ALA A 760 -31.49 13.09 23.08
C ALA A 760 -30.56 13.92 24.00
N HIS A 761 -30.22 13.38 25.18
CA HIS A 761 -29.29 14.01 26.11
C HIS A 761 -27.90 14.16 25.51
N VAL A 762 -27.38 13.11 24.87
CA VAL A 762 -26.10 13.15 24.16
C VAL A 762 -26.13 14.14 23.01
N ALA A 763 -27.18 14.12 22.18
CA ALA A 763 -27.33 15.06 21.06
C ALA A 763 -27.31 16.53 21.54
N VAL A 764 -28.08 16.85 22.59
CA VAL A 764 -28.13 18.21 23.16
C VAL A 764 -26.81 18.57 23.87
N ALA A 765 -26.19 17.64 24.60
CA ALA A 765 -24.93 17.87 25.30
C ALA A 765 -23.79 18.13 24.32
N MET A 766 -23.69 17.32 23.26
CA MET A 766 -22.71 17.50 22.19
C MET A 766 -22.96 18.82 21.46
N ALA A 767 -24.20 19.11 21.07
CA ALA A 767 -24.54 20.38 20.41
C ALA A 767 -24.18 21.62 21.25
N ARG A 768 -24.32 21.55 22.59
CA ARG A 768 -23.94 22.66 23.49
C ARG A 768 -22.46 22.72 23.83
N ARG A 769 -21.72 21.64 23.65
CA ARG A 769 -20.29 21.60 23.95
C ARG A 769 -19.58 22.52 22.96
N THR A 770 -19.12 23.68 23.43
CA THR A 770 -18.50 24.70 22.59
C THR A 770 -17.06 24.38 22.25
N THR A 771 -16.38 23.57 23.08
CA THR A 771 -14.99 23.20 22.89
C THR A 771 -14.69 21.74 23.22
N LEU A 772 -13.66 21.21 22.56
CA LEU A 772 -13.04 19.92 22.81
C LEU A 772 -11.55 20.12 23.05
N GLN A 773 -10.96 19.27 23.89
CA GLN A 773 -9.53 19.24 24.14
C GLN A 773 -8.96 17.92 23.62
N THR A 774 -7.88 17.98 22.86
CA THR A 774 -7.11 16.84 22.35
C THR A 774 -5.63 17.05 22.71
N GLU A 775 -4.84 15.98 22.78
CA GLU A 775 -3.39 16.11 22.93
C GLU A 775 -2.72 16.15 21.56
N ASP A 776 -2.02 17.25 21.27
CA ASP A 776 -1.14 17.35 20.13
C ASP A 776 0.27 16.91 20.58
N PRO A 777 0.93 15.95 19.91
CA PRO A 777 2.24 15.41 20.30
C PRO A 777 3.34 16.47 20.44
N LEU A 778 3.13 17.67 19.87
CA LEU A 778 4.07 18.79 19.83
C LEU A 778 3.68 19.92 20.80
N ARG A 779 2.42 19.98 21.29
CA ARG A 779 1.88 21.08 22.12
C ARG A 779 1.28 20.66 23.47
N GLY A 780 1.08 19.36 23.70
CA GLY A 780 0.19 18.91 24.77
C GLY A 780 -1.27 19.28 24.46
N ALA A 781 -2.08 19.60 25.47
CA ALA A 781 -3.51 19.84 25.29
C ALA A 781 -3.84 21.06 24.37
N VAL A 782 -4.52 20.81 23.26
CA VAL A 782 -5.04 21.78 22.28
C VAL A 782 -6.56 21.81 22.33
N THR A 783 -7.16 23.00 22.26
CA THR A 783 -8.61 23.19 22.26
C THR A 783 -9.14 23.49 20.84
N PHE A 784 -10.26 22.88 20.46
CA PHE A 784 -10.98 23.12 19.19
C PHE A 784 -12.46 23.41 19.44
N SER A 785 -13.11 24.12 18.52
CA SER A 785 -14.57 24.33 18.58
C SER A 785 -15.30 23.00 18.42
N ALA A 786 -16.45 22.87 19.08
CA ALA A 786 -17.29 21.68 19.02
C ALA A 786 -18.77 22.05 18.96
N GLY A 787 -19.62 21.07 18.68
CA GLY A 787 -21.07 21.25 18.71
C GLY A 787 -21.55 22.31 17.72
N LEU A 788 -22.56 23.08 18.14
CA LEU A 788 -23.12 24.17 17.33
C LEU A 788 -22.09 25.29 17.06
N ALA A 789 -21.12 25.49 17.95
CA ALA A 789 -20.07 26.49 17.75
C ALA A 789 -19.14 26.12 16.58
N ALA A 790 -18.80 24.83 16.43
CA ALA A 790 -18.05 24.34 15.28
C ALA A 790 -18.82 24.49 13.96
N TRP A 791 -20.14 24.30 14.00
CA TRP A 791 -20.98 24.48 12.82
C TRP A 791 -21.07 25.95 12.40
N ASP A 792 -21.21 26.86 13.35
CA ASP A 792 -21.18 28.29 13.09
C ASP A 792 -19.83 28.72 12.48
N GLU A 793 -18.72 28.20 13.01
CA GLU A 793 -17.38 28.42 12.45
C GLU A 793 -17.28 27.91 11.01
N SER A 794 -17.76 26.69 10.74
CA SER A 794 -17.77 26.08 9.40
C SER A 794 -18.54 26.92 8.39
N VAL A 795 -19.72 27.43 8.78
CA VAL A 795 -20.53 28.33 7.95
C VAL A 795 -19.76 29.62 7.64
N VAL A 796 -19.20 30.28 8.67
CA VAL A 796 -18.48 31.54 8.48
C VAL A 796 -17.27 31.35 7.56
N ILE A 797 -16.52 30.26 7.73
CA ILE A 797 -15.34 29.98 6.91
C ILE A 797 -15.74 29.69 5.46
N TRP A 798 -16.76 28.86 5.23
CA TRP A 798 -17.25 28.53 3.90
C TRP A 798 -17.76 29.76 3.14
N GLU A 799 -18.59 30.59 3.79
CA GLU A 799 -19.17 31.78 3.15
C GLU A 799 -18.11 32.84 2.79
N ARG A 800 -16.95 32.83 3.45
CA ARG A 800 -15.83 33.73 3.12
C ARG A 800 -14.97 33.25 1.95
N MET A 801 -15.15 32.02 1.47
CA MET A 801 -14.35 31.50 0.36
C MET A 801 -14.74 32.15 -0.98
N PRO A 802 -13.81 32.24 -1.95
CA PRO A 802 -14.10 32.80 -3.27
C PRO A 802 -15.18 32.01 -4.04
N LEU A 803 -15.16 30.68 -3.96
CA LEU A 803 -16.14 29.75 -4.56
C LEU A 803 -16.45 29.96 -6.05
N SER A 804 -15.60 30.63 -6.82
CA SER A 804 -15.74 30.74 -8.27
C SER A 804 -15.25 29.48 -8.98
N ALA A 805 -15.76 29.20 -10.19
CA ALA A 805 -15.29 28.09 -11.01
C ALA A 805 -13.78 28.17 -11.29
N SER A 806 -13.27 29.37 -11.60
CA SER A 806 -11.84 29.62 -11.83
C SER A 806 -10.98 29.38 -10.60
N TRP A 807 -11.50 29.68 -9.40
CA TRP A 807 -10.83 29.37 -8.15
C TRP A 807 -10.84 27.87 -7.88
N GLY A 808 -11.99 27.20 -8.01
CA GLY A 808 -12.13 25.77 -7.74
C GLY A 808 -11.40 24.87 -8.74
N ALA A 809 -11.17 25.33 -9.97
CA ALA A 809 -10.41 24.60 -11.00
C ALA A 809 -8.90 24.51 -10.72
N LYS A 810 -8.35 25.33 -9.82
CA LYS A 810 -6.94 25.23 -9.40
C LYS A 810 -6.70 23.85 -8.76
N GLY A 811 -5.61 23.17 -9.13
CA GLY A 811 -5.34 21.77 -8.73
C GLY A 811 -5.50 21.51 -7.23
N ARG A 812 -4.90 22.34 -6.36
CA ARG A 812 -5.02 22.23 -4.90
C ARG A 812 -6.46 22.48 -4.41
N ASN A 813 -7.16 23.45 -4.99
CA ASN A 813 -8.52 23.78 -4.56
C ASN A 813 -9.48 22.64 -4.93
N ARG A 814 -9.37 22.11 -6.16
CA ARG A 814 -10.14 20.94 -6.60
C ARG A 814 -9.88 19.72 -5.71
N GLN A 815 -8.62 19.48 -5.37
CA GLN A 815 -8.23 18.41 -4.44
C GLN A 815 -8.93 18.57 -3.09
N LEU A 816 -8.83 19.74 -2.46
CA LEU A 816 -9.43 20.00 -1.15
C LEU A 816 -10.96 19.93 -1.20
N LEU A 817 -11.60 20.40 -2.29
CA LEU A 817 -13.05 20.29 -2.47
C LEU A 817 -13.51 18.82 -2.62
N SER A 818 -12.77 18.02 -3.37
CA SER A 818 -13.02 16.57 -3.50
C SER A 818 -12.81 15.85 -2.15
N TRP A 819 -11.77 16.22 -1.41
CA TRP A 819 -11.54 15.68 -0.07
C TRP A 819 -12.62 16.12 0.92
N LEU A 820 -13.08 17.37 0.89
CA LEU A 820 -14.17 17.86 1.73
C LEU A 820 -15.44 17.03 1.49
N ARG A 821 -15.76 16.79 0.23
CA ARG A 821 -16.89 15.92 -0.17
C ARG A 821 -16.76 14.53 0.45
N ARG A 822 -15.63 13.85 0.24
CA ARG A 822 -15.45 12.44 0.62
C ARG A 822 -15.20 12.23 2.12
N ARG A 823 -14.44 13.13 2.76
CA ARG A 823 -13.97 12.99 4.14
C ARG A 823 -14.88 13.64 5.18
N HIS A 824 -15.64 14.67 4.82
CA HIS A 824 -16.51 15.37 5.77
C HIS A 824 -17.98 15.32 5.38
N LEU A 825 -18.35 15.80 4.19
CA LEU A 825 -19.76 16.00 3.84
C LEU A 825 -20.54 14.69 3.72
N GLN A 826 -19.97 13.69 3.02
CA GLN A 826 -20.63 12.40 2.85
C GLN A 826 -20.77 11.63 4.18
N PRO A 827 -19.73 11.46 5.01
CA PRO A 827 -19.86 10.82 6.31
C PRO A 827 -20.85 11.55 7.23
N LEU A 828 -20.82 12.88 7.27
CA LEU A 828 -21.71 13.67 8.12
C LEU A 828 -23.18 13.59 7.65
N ALA A 829 -23.43 13.61 6.34
CA ALA A 829 -24.77 13.39 5.81
C ALA A 829 -25.31 12.01 6.21
N GLN A 830 -24.47 10.98 6.12
CA GLN A 830 -24.82 9.62 6.54
C GLN A 830 -25.14 9.56 8.05
N GLN A 831 -24.32 10.20 8.89
CA GLN A 831 -24.60 10.31 10.33
C GLN A 831 -25.97 10.97 10.57
N ARG A 832 -26.30 12.08 9.88
CA ARG A 832 -27.59 12.75 10.06
C ARG A 832 -28.79 11.96 9.56
N GLU A 833 -28.62 11.12 8.53
CA GLU A 833 -29.64 10.15 8.12
C GLU A 833 -29.91 9.13 9.22
N THR A 834 -28.86 8.64 9.89
CA THR A 834 -28.98 7.73 11.03
C THR A 834 -29.69 8.38 12.21
N ALA A 835 -29.35 9.63 12.57
CA ALA A 835 -30.06 10.39 13.59
C ALA A 835 -31.54 10.61 13.22
N ALA A 836 -31.83 10.93 11.96
CA ALA A 836 -33.20 11.11 11.48
C ALA A 836 -34.02 9.83 11.59
N ALA A 837 -33.45 8.69 11.18
CA ALA A 837 -34.09 7.38 11.27
C ALA A 837 -34.38 6.98 12.73
N LEU A 838 -33.43 7.21 13.64
CA LEU A 838 -33.61 6.96 15.08
C LEU A 838 -34.82 7.73 15.63
N PHE A 839 -34.87 9.05 15.44
CA PHE A 839 -35.91 9.87 16.03
C PHE A 839 -37.26 9.72 15.31
N ALA A 840 -37.27 9.41 14.01
CA ALA A 840 -38.50 9.06 13.30
C ALA A 840 -39.10 7.78 13.88
N TRP A 841 -38.27 6.75 14.08
CA TRP A 841 -38.70 5.52 14.74
C TRP A 841 -39.19 5.79 16.17
N ALA A 842 -38.43 6.54 16.97
CA ALA A 842 -38.80 6.88 18.34
C ALA A 842 -40.15 7.64 18.41
N ALA A 843 -40.43 8.52 17.45
CA ALA A 843 -41.71 9.22 17.37
C ALA A 843 -42.89 8.25 17.20
N THR A 844 -42.71 7.16 16.43
CA THR A 844 -43.76 6.12 16.28
C THR A 844 -44.04 5.37 17.59
N GLN A 845 -43.05 5.32 18.50
CA GLN A 845 -43.16 4.64 19.79
C GLN A 845 -43.63 5.57 20.92
N ALA A 846 -43.72 6.89 20.68
CA ALA A 846 -44.11 7.86 21.69
C ALA A 846 -45.59 7.68 22.09
N ALA A 847 -45.87 7.66 23.39
CA ALA A 847 -47.22 7.49 23.93
C ALA A 847 -48.05 8.78 23.87
N ASP A 848 -47.45 9.92 24.22
CA ASP A 848 -48.10 11.22 24.22
C ASP A 848 -47.82 12.05 22.95
N GLN A 849 -48.67 13.03 22.68
CA GLN A 849 -48.64 13.83 21.46
C GLN A 849 -47.49 14.84 21.44
N GLU A 850 -47.07 15.36 22.60
CA GLU A 850 -46.02 16.37 22.72
C GLU A 850 -44.65 15.75 22.41
N ARG A 851 -44.33 14.61 23.05
CA ARG A 851 -43.11 13.83 22.76
C ARG A 851 -43.05 13.39 21.30
N ARG A 852 -44.17 12.95 20.73
CA ARG A 852 -44.25 12.57 19.31
C ARG A 852 -43.93 13.75 18.40
N HIS A 853 -44.42 14.93 18.72
CA HIS A 853 -44.16 16.16 17.96
C HIS A 853 -42.68 16.55 17.99
N ASP A 854 -42.06 16.55 19.18
CA ASP A 854 -40.64 16.91 19.32
C ASP A 854 -39.71 15.91 18.62
N LEU A 855 -39.95 14.60 18.78
CA LEU A 855 -39.17 13.56 18.10
C LEU A 855 -39.34 13.62 16.58
N SER A 856 -40.56 13.87 16.07
CA SER A 856 -40.80 14.06 14.63
C SER A 856 -40.08 15.30 14.10
N THR A 857 -40.09 16.39 14.87
CA THR A 857 -39.38 17.63 14.50
C THR A 857 -37.87 17.42 14.49
N ALA A 858 -37.34 16.66 15.44
CA ALA A 858 -35.93 16.24 15.46
C ALA A 858 -35.57 15.43 14.21
N ALA A 859 -36.38 14.44 13.87
CA ALA A 859 -36.18 13.60 12.70
C ALA A 859 -36.17 14.40 11.39
N GLU A 860 -37.17 15.27 11.18
CA GLU A 860 -37.26 16.14 10.00
C GLU A 860 -36.07 17.09 9.89
N GLY A 861 -35.62 17.65 11.01
CA GLY A 861 -34.47 18.54 11.05
C GLY A 861 -33.20 17.82 10.61
N TYR A 862 -32.88 16.67 11.18
CA TYR A 862 -31.71 15.89 10.77
C TYR A 862 -31.79 15.40 9.32
N ALA A 863 -32.96 14.95 8.86
CA ALA A 863 -33.15 14.54 7.46
C ALA A 863 -32.91 15.71 6.49
N SER A 864 -33.38 16.90 6.85
CA SER A 864 -33.14 18.12 6.06
C SER A 864 -31.66 18.51 6.07
N THR A 865 -30.97 18.41 7.21
CA THR A 865 -29.50 18.62 7.29
C THR A 865 -28.77 17.68 6.32
N ALA A 866 -29.06 16.37 6.37
CA ALA A 866 -28.44 15.38 5.50
C ALA A 866 -28.68 15.68 4.01
N SER A 867 -29.92 16.00 3.64
CA SER A 867 -30.28 16.33 2.27
C SER A 867 -29.47 17.52 1.73
N VAL A 868 -29.31 18.57 2.54
CA VAL A 868 -28.54 19.76 2.14
C VAL A 868 -27.05 19.46 2.03
N LEU A 869 -26.50 18.67 2.96
CA LEU A 869 -25.09 18.23 2.89
C LEU A 869 -24.81 17.35 1.66
N ARG A 870 -25.76 16.47 1.28
CA ARG A 870 -25.66 15.70 0.04
C ARG A 870 -25.70 16.59 -1.19
N ASP A 871 -26.62 17.57 -1.25
CA ASP A 871 -26.68 18.53 -2.36
C ASP A 871 -25.37 19.31 -2.49
N LEU A 872 -24.83 19.80 -1.37
CA LEU A 872 -23.51 20.43 -1.33
C LEU A 872 -22.43 19.50 -1.88
N GLY A 873 -22.35 18.27 -1.39
CA GLY A 873 -21.39 17.26 -1.86
C GLY A 873 -21.56 16.88 -3.34
N HIS A 874 -22.78 16.90 -3.88
CA HIS A 874 -23.07 16.66 -5.29
C HIS A 874 -22.61 17.81 -6.20
N ARG A 875 -22.40 19.01 -5.66
CA ARG A 875 -21.88 20.17 -6.40
C ARG A 875 -20.36 20.31 -6.32
N LEU A 876 -19.69 19.50 -5.50
CA LEU A 876 -18.23 19.48 -5.39
C LEU A 876 -17.59 18.47 -6.37
N PRO A 877 -16.35 18.74 -6.84
CA PRO A 877 -15.59 17.85 -7.71
C PRO A 877 -15.43 16.44 -7.10
N GLN A 878 -15.42 15.43 -7.96
CA GLN A 878 -15.16 14.06 -7.56
C GLN A 878 -13.69 13.72 -7.68
N ASN A 879 -13.03 14.13 -8.77
CA ASN A 879 -11.64 13.78 -9.02
C ASN A 879 -10.69 14.81 -8.37
N PRO A 880 -9.86 14.39 -7.41
CA PRO A 880 -8.99 15.30 -6.68
C PRO A 880 -7.78 15.77 -7.50
N TRP A 881 -7.37 15.07 -8.56
CA TRP A 881 -6.20 15.35 -9.40
C TRP A 881 -6.42 14.87 -10.85
N GLY A 882 -5.44 15.09 -11.74
CA GLY A 882 -5.52 14.71 -13.17
C GLY A 882 -6.23 15.76 -14.05
N LEU A 883 -6.51 15.41 -15.32
CA LEU A 883 -7.25 16.31 -16.22
C LEU A 883 -8.61 16.70 -15.62
N LEU A 884 -9.07 17.92 -15.89
CA LEU A 884 -10.40 18.35 -15.48
C LEU A 884 -11.43 17.68 -16.39
N LEU A 885 -12.08 16.63 -15.87
CA LEU A 885 -13.18 15.97 -16.58
C LEU A 885 -14.36 16.94 -16.75
N ASP A 886 -15.10 16.82 -17.84
CA ASP A 886 -16.27 17.65 -18.13
C ASP A 886 -17.27 17.66 -16.96
N SER A 887 -17.52 16.50 -16.36
CA SER A 887 -18.42 16.36 -15.21
C SER A 887 -17.95 17.13 -13.96
N ASP A 888 -16.64 17.28 -13.77
CA ASP A 888 -16.09 18.10 -12.69
C ASP A 888 -16.04 19.58 -13.09
N GLY A 889 -15.82 19.89 -14.36
CA GLY A 889 -15.98 21.23 -14.92
C GLY A 889 -17.39 21.77 -14.69
N GLU A 890 -18.43 20.98 -14.98
CA GLU A 890 -19.83 21.33 -14.72
C GLU A 890 -20.10 21.58 -13.23
N ARG A 891 -19.61 20.71 -12.34
CA ARG A 891 -19.73 20.89 -10.89
C ARG A 891 -19.12 22.22 -10.44
N LEU A 892 -17.93 22.57 -10.96
CA LEU A 892 -17.25 23.82 -10.63
C LEU A 892 -18.02 25.06 -11.10
N LEU A 893 -18.75 25.00 -12.22
CA LEU A 893 -19.64 26.09 -12.65
C LEU A 893 -20.75 26.37 -11.64
N HIS A 894 -21.17 25.35 -10.89
CA HIS A 894 -22.16 25.47 -9.83
C HIS A 894 -21.58 25.78 -8.44
N LEU A 895 -20.27 25.99 -8.31
CA LEU A 895 -19.63 26.19 -7.00
C LEU A 895 -20.17 27.42 -6.25
N GLU A 896 -20.44 28.53 -6.95
CA GLU A 896 -21.02 29.73 -6.33
C GLU A 896 -22.45 29.49 -5.79
N SER A 897 -23.20 28.59 -6.44
CA SER A 897 -24.56 28.22 -6.00
C SER A 897 -24.58 27.43 -4.69
N THR A 898 -23.43 27.06 -4.14
CA THR A 898 -23.32 26.39 -2.84
C THR A 898 -23.40 27.34 -1.64
N ARG A 899 -23.33 28.66 -1.89
CA ARG A 899 -23.50 29.68 -0.85
C ARG A 899 -24.85 29.52 -0.15
N GLY A 900 -24.85 29.63 1.17
CA GLY A 900 -26.01 29.45 2.02
C GLY A 900 -26.37 28.01 2.34
N LEU A 901 -25.87 27.00 1.61
CA LEU A 901 -26.21 25.59 1.89
C LEU A 901 -25.69 25.15 3.26
N MET A 902 -24.47 25.52 3.65
CA MET A 902 -23.99 25.21 5.01
C MET A 902 -24.83 25.90 6.10
N ALA A 903 -25.25 27.15 5.87
CA ALA A 903 -26.12 27.87 6.79
C ALA A 903 -27.53 27.27 6.87
N GLN A 904 -28.05 26.76 5.77
CA GLN A 904 -29.31 26.03 5.71
C GLN A 904 -29.21 24.71 6.48
N ALA A 905 -28.16 23.91 6.23
CA ALA A 905 -27.89 22.67 6.97
C ALA A 905 -27.79 22.94 8.47
N ARG A 906 -27.08 24.00 8.88
CA ARG A 906 -27.02 24.45 10.29
C ARG A 906 -28.40 24.72 10.87
N SER A 907 -29.25 25.40 10.11
CA SER A 907 -30.55 25.86 10.61
C SER A 907 -31.47 24.66 10.85
N HIS A 908 -31.40 23.66 9.97
CA HIS A 908 -32.08 22.37 10.14
C HIS A 908 -31.54 21.57 11.33
N GLU A 909 -30.21 21.53 11.49
CA GLU A 909 -29.55 20.90 12.63
C GLU A 909 -30.02 21.53 13.96
N ARG A 910 -30.01 22.85 14.03
CA ARG A 910 -30.48 23.60 15.22
C ARG A 910 -31.95 23.38 15.50
N ARG A 911 -32.81 23.30 14.46
CA ARG A 911 -34.22 22.93 14.63
C ARG A 911 -34.35 21.53 15.25
N ALA A 912 -33.53 20.58 14.81
CA ALA A 912 -33.56 19.23 15.36
C ALA A 912 -33.18 19.19 16.84
N VAL A 913 -32.03 19.77 17.17
CA VAL A 913 -31.52 19.80 18.55
C VAL A 913 -32.42 20.63 19.46
N ALA A 914 -33.03 21.71 18.97
CA ALA A 914 -33.96 22.53 19.78
C ALA A 914 -35.20 21.73 20.19
N ALA A 915 -35.73 20.91 19.29
CA ALA A 915 -36.84 20.01 19.61
C ALA A 915 -36.43 18.97 20.67
N LEU A 916 -35.21 18.43 20.60
CA LEU A 916 -34.68 17.52 21.62
C LEU A 916 -34.44 18.22 22.98
N ALA A 917 -33.98 19.46 22.97
CA ALA A 917 -33.82 20.25 24.19
C ALA A 917 -35.19 20.56 24.84
N HIS A 918 -36.21 20.86 24.03
CA HIS A 918 -37.58 21.02 24.47
C HIS A 918 -38.13 19.73 25.08
N LEU A 919 -37.96 18.60 24.38
CA LEU A 919 -38.35 17.26 24.86
C LEU A 919 -37.78 16.95 26.25
N LEU A 920 -36.51 17.30 26.48
CA LEU A 920 -35.81 17.07 27.74
C LEU A 920 -36.03 18.18 28.78
N ARG A 921 -36.87 19.18 28.48
CA ARG A 921 -37.13 20.36 29.32
C ARG A 921 -35.85 21.09 29.75
N GLN A 922 -34.90 21.19 28.84
CA GLN A 922 -33.64 21.89 29.06
C GLN A 922 -33.69 23.31 28.48
N GLU A 923 -32.74 24.14 28.89
CA GLU A 923 -32.58 25.53 28.43
C GLU A 923 -32.53 25.67 26.89
N PRO A 924 -32.84 26.85 26.31
CA PRO A 924 -32.65 27.09 24.89
C PRO A 924 -31.21 26.86 24.41
N LEU A 925 -31.05 26.61 23.11
CA LEU A 925 -29.72 26.48 22.51
C LEU A 925 -28.98 27.82 22.53
N PRO A 926 -27.63 27.82 22.63
CA PRO A 926 -26.81 29.03 22.54
C PRO A 926 -27.12 29.80 21.25
N GLU A 927 -27.12 31.14 21.27
CA GLU A 927 -27.41 31.94 20.08
C GLU A 927 -26.50 31.59 18.90
N ILE A 928 -27.02 31.78 17.68
CA ILE A 928 -26.24 31.57 16.45
C ILE A 928 -25.10 32.59 16.43
N ARG A 929 -23.86 32.11 16.31
CA ARG A 929 -22.73 33.00 16.04
C ARG A 929 -22.83 33.48 14.60
N ILE A 930 -22.98 34.79 14.44
CA ILE A 930 -22.96 35.48 13.15
C ILE A 930 -21.51 35.83 12.81
N ASP A 931 -21.18 35.92 11.52
CA ASP A 931 -19.88 36.41 11.06
C ASP A 931 -19.57 37.78 11.73
N PRO A 932 -18.58 37.82 12.64
CA PRO A 932 -18.21 39.03 13.36
C PRO A 932 -17.74 40.18 12.47
N LEU A 933 -17.17 39.86 11.29
CA LEU A 933 -16.71 40.84 10.32
C LEU A 933 -17.86 41.43 9.50
N ALA A 934 -19.02 40.77 9.47
CA ALA A 934 -20.18 41.23 8.70
C ALA A 934 -21.02 42.29 9.44
N SER A 935 -21.02 42.30 10.78
CA SER A 935 -21.91 43.14 11.60
C SER A 935 -21.23 44.27 12.40
N ALA A 936 -19.91 44.41 12.32
CA ALA A 936 -19.16 45.29 13.22
C ALA A 936 -19.34 46.80 12.94
N ALA A 937 -19.83 47.56 13.92
CA ALA A 937 -19.84 49.03 13.92
C ALA A 937 -18.46 49.65 14.15
N GLN A 938 -17.57 48.94 14.87
CA GLN A 938 -16.18 49.35 15.12
C GLN A 938 -15.25 48.12 15.01
N ARG A 939 -14.24 48.22 14.13
CA ARG A 939 -13.16 47.23 13.97
C ARG A 939 -11.80 47.93 13.99
N GLN A 940 -10.82 47.30 14.61
CA GLN A 940 -9.44 47.76 14.65
C GLN A 940 -8.53 46.70 14.03
N LYS A 941 -7.73 47.10 13.04
CA LYS A 941 -6.75 46.20 12.42
C LYS A 941 -5.57 46.05 13.38
N LEU A 942 -5.29 44.83 13.83
CA LEU A 942 -4.19 44.56 14.78
C LEU A 942 -2.90 44.21 14.06
N ALA A 943 -2.96 43.28 13.11
CA ALA A 943 -1.77 42.85 12.38
C ALA A 943 -2.13 42.31 10.99
N THR A 944 -1.20 42.41 10.05
CA THR A 944 -1.22 41.61 8.82
C THR A 944 -0.14 40.54 8.92
N ILE A 945 -0.50 39.29 8.63
CA ILE A 945 0.42 38.17 8.56
C ILE A 945 0.57 37.77 7.09
N ARG A 946 1.82 37.67 6.61
CA ARG A 946 2.14 37.27 5.25
C ARG A 946 3.13 36.11 5.29
N ALA A 947 2.89 35.07 4.50
CA ALA A 947 3.88 34.01 4.28
C ALA A 947 4.24 33.93 2.80
N ALA A 948 5.53 33.95 2.52
CA ALA A 948 6.08 33.79 1.17
C ALA A 948 6.13 32.29 0.80
N GLY A 949 4.96 31.65 0.73
CA GLY A 949 4.72 30.29 0.22
C GLY A 949 5.70 29.21 0.70
N GLY A 950 5.34 28.45 1.72
CA GLY A 950 6.12 27.29 2.15
C GLY A 950 5.41 26.42 3.17
N MET A 951 6.02 25.29 3.54
CA MET A 951 5.58 24.47 4.67
C MET A 951 6.06 25.11 5.95
N GLY A 952 5.12 25.73 6.65
CA GLY A 952 5.40 26.55 7.81
C GLY A 952 4.35 26.33 8.88
N VAL A 953 4.70 25.70 10.00
CA VAL A 953 3.89 25.82 11.22
C VAL A 953 4.53 26.90 12.08
N HIS A 954 3.84 28.02 12.17
CA HIS A 954 4.30 29.21 12.88
C HIS A 954 3.35 29.57 14.01
N TYR A 955 3.92 29.98 15.14
CA TYR A 955 3.16 30.60 16.22
C TYR A 955 3.52 32.06 16.31
N VAL A 956 2.51 32.90 16.10
CA VAL A 956 2.62 34.33 16.33
C VAL A 956 2.07 34.62 17.72
N THR A 957 2.93 35.09 18.63
CA THR A 957 2.52 35.66 19.91
C THR A 957 2.48 37.17 19.80
N LEU A 958 1.30 37.78 19.97
CA LEU A 958 1.13 39.24 20.07
C LEU A 958 0.92 39.65 21.54
N ARG A 959 1.66 40.69 21.96
CA ARG A 959 1.55 41.31 23.30
C ARG A 959 1.83 42.81 23.20
N GLY A 960 0.82 43.63 23.50
CA GLY A 960 0.90 45.07 23.25
C GLY A 960 1.18 45.35 21.77
N GLU A 961 2.21 46.15 21.48
CA GLU A 961 2.67 46.45 20.12
C GLU A 961 3.74 45.45 19.60
N THR A 962 4.10 44.46 20.41
CA THR A 962 5.16 43.50 20.07
C THR A 962 4.59 42.21 19.51
N ALA A 963 5.21 41.69 18.45
CA ALA A 963 4.96 40.37 17.90
C ALA A 963 6.21 39.51 18.01
N LYS A 964 6.05 38.25 18.44
CA LYS A 964 7.08 37.23 18.39
C LYS A 964 6.61 36.08 17.52
N ILE A 965 7.44 35.68 16.56
CA ILE A 965 7.21 34.50 15.74
C ILE A 965 8.06 33.36 16.30
N GLN A 966 7.47 32.18 16.43
CA GLN A 966 8.16 30.94 16.73
C GLN A 966 7.90 29.95 15.60
N ASP A 967 8.97 29.56 14.91
CA ASP A 967 8.93 28.62 13.81
C ASP A 967 9.11 27.20 14.34
N PHE A 968 8.24 26.27 13.92
CA PHE A 968 8.27 24.89 14.39
C PHE A 968 8.70 23.89 13.30
N LYS A 969 8.17 24.06 12.09
CA LYS A 969 8.64 23.38 10.87
C LYS A 969 8.76 24.45 9.80
N SER A 970 9.98 24.92 9.49
CA SER A 970 10.25 25.80 8.34
C SER A 970 11.65 25.53 7.78
N THR A 971 11.82 25.71 6.47
CA THR A 971 13.15 25.82 5.84
C THR A 971 13.67 27.25 5.97
N ALA A 972 14.96 27.42 6.25
CA ALA A 972 15.59 28.71 6.61
C ALA A 972 15.33 29.90 5.67
N ASP A 973 14.92 29.64 4.42
CA ASP A 973 14.74 30.66 3.37
C ASP A 973 13.29 31.17 3.22
N ARG A 974 12.33 30.71 4.04
CA ARG A 974 10.89 31.04 3.89
C ARG A 974 10.25 31.48 5.20
N LEU A 975 10.37 32.77 5.50
CA LEU A 975 9.95 33.38 6.78
C LEU A 975 8.51 33.93 6.71
N LEU A 976 7.73 33.62 7.74
CA LEU A 976 6.47 34.32 8.01
C LEU A 976 6.78 35.76 8.44
N GLN A 977 6.09 36.73 7.84
CA GLN A 977 6.20 38.14 8.16
C GLN A 977 4.95 38.60 8.89
N ILE A 978 5.13 39.41 9.93
CA ILE A 978 4.03 40.08 10.62
C ILE A 978 4.27 41.58 10.68
N GLU A 979 3.22 42.32 10.32
CA GLU A 979 3.15 43.77 10.40
C GLU A 979 2.09 44.13 11.44
N VAL A 980 2.49 44.63 12.61
CA VAL A 980 1.57 45.06 13.68
C VAL A 980 1.12 46.50 13.41
N HIS A 981 -0.19 46.71 13.32
CA HIS A 981 -0.83 48.00 13.06
C HIS A 981 -1.33 48.68 14.33
N SER A 982 -1.64 47.90 15.37
CA SER A 982 -2.21 48.41 16.63
C SER A 982 -2.04 47.43 17.79
N PRO A 983 -1.96 47.92 19.04
CA PRO A 983 -1.96 47.05 20.22
C PRO A 983 -3.31 46.37 20.43
N ILE A 984 -3.29 45.20 21.09
CA ILE A 984 -4.50 44.48 21.49
C ILE A 984 -5.28 45.34 22.50
N PRO A 985 -6.58 45.64 22.27
CA PRO A 985 -7.40 46.36 23.24
C PRO A 985 -7.42 45.65 24.60
N ASP A 986 -7.18 46.40 25.67
CA ASP A 986 -7.08 45.88 27.03
C ASP A 986 -8.43 45.81 27.77
N GLN A 987 -9.45 46.52 27.26
CA GLN A 987 -10.80 46.58 27.80
C GLN A 987 -11.60 45.30 27.53
N ALA A 988 -12.52 44.95 28.43
CA ALA A 988 -13.47 43.87 28.21
C ALA A 988 -14.43 44.20 27.03
N GLY A 989 -14.90 43.18 26.31
CA GLY A 989 -15.82 43.33 25.19
C GLY A 989 -15.18 43.42 23.80
N TRP A 990 -13.88 43.12 23.67
CA TRP A 990 -13.22 42.95 22.37
C TRP A 990 -12.94 41.48 22.09
N ARG A 991 -13.19 41.05 20.86
CA ARG A 991 -12.89 39.72 20.33
C ARG A 991 -11.92 39.83 19.17
N ILE A 992 -11.00 38.87 19.06
CA ILE A 992 -10.06 38.80 17.93
C ILE A 992 -10.59 37.86 16.86
N GLU A 993 -10.55 38.31 15.61
CA GLU A 993 -10.99 37.55 14.44
C GLU A 993 -9.97 37.62 13.33
N MET A 994 -9.84 36.52 12.60
CA MET A 994 -8.95 36.43 11.44
C MET A 994 -9.75 36.56 10.15
N GLN A 995 -9.26 37.39 9.23
CA GLN A 995 -9.75 37.49 7.87
C GLN A 995 -8.72 36.88 6.93
N HIS A 996 -9.16 35.91 6.12
CA HIS A 996 -8.38 35.39 5.01
C HIS A 996 -8.47 36.34 3.80
N VAL A 997 -7.34 36.87 3.33
CA VAL A 997 -7.29 37.80 2.19
C VAL A 997 -6.87 37.10 0.90
N ARG A 998 -5.84 36.25 0.97
CA ARG A 998 -5.24 35.59 -0.20
C ARG A 998 -4.50 34.32 0.22
N GLY A 999 -4.41 33.35 -0.69
CA GLY A 999 -3.71 32.07 -0.49
C GLY A 999 -4.63 30.95 -0.04
N LEU A 1000 -4.05 29.87 0.46
CA LEU A 1000 -4.72 28.82 1.22
C LEU A 1000 -3.85 28.50 2.43
N GLY A 1001 -4.47 28.23 3.57
CA GLY A 1001 -3.77 27.84 4.80
C GLY A 1001 -4.77 27.59 5.92
N ALA A 1002 -4.36 26.78 6.90
CA ALA A 1002 -5.11 26.64 8.15
C ALA A 1002 -4.58 27.66 9.15
N TYR A 1003 -5.46 28.29 9.90
CA TYR A 1003 -5.07 29.18 10.99
C TYR A 1003 -5.96 28.96 12.20
N ARG A 1004 -5.38 29.15 13.38
CA ARG A 1004 -6.12 29.08 14.64
C ARG A 1004 -5.72 30.22 15.54
N VAL A 1005 -6.72 30.91 16.09
CA VAL A 1005 -6.52 32.01 17.04
C VAL A 1005 -6.87 31.50 18.43
N VAL A 1006 -5.87 31.40 19.30
CA VAL A 1006 -6.04 31.07 20.71
C VAL A 1006 -5.89 32.34 21.53
N GLN A 1007 -6.99 32.74 22.18
CA GLN A 1007 -7.03 33.93 23.03
C GLN A 1007 -6.79 33.50 24.48
N ARG A 1008 -5.77 34.05 25.16
CA ARG A 1008 -5.50 33.77 26.57
C ARG A 1008 -5.44 35.08 27.36
N ARG A 1009 -6.34 35.22 28.34
CA ARG A 1009 -6.16 36.19 29.43
C ARG A 1009 -5.19 35.56 30.43
N THR A 1010 -4.02 36.16 30.60
CA THR A 1010 -3.10 35.79 31.68
C THR A 1010 -3.30 36.73 32.87
N ALA A 1011 -3.24 36.19 34.10
CA ALA A 1011 -3.31 36.98 35.33
C ALA A 1011 -2.15 37.98 35.44
N ASP A 1012 -1.00 37.66 34.81
CA ASP A 1012 0.22 38.46 34.87
C ASP A 1012 0.46 39.23 33.56
N ASN A 1013 -0.14 40.42 33.39
CA ASN A 1013 0.27 41.48 32.43
C ASN A 1013 -0.53 41.72 31.13
N GLY A 1014 -1.85 41.52 31.10
CA GLY A 1014 -2.69 42.12 30.04
C GLY A 1014 -2.53 41.49 28.64
N TRP A 1015 -3.44 40.57 28.33
CA TRP A 1015 -3.72 39.96 27.01
C TRP A 1015 -2.53 39.38 26.22
N ARG A 1016 -2.57 38.06 26.02
CA ARG A 1016 -1.69 37.33 25.09
C ARG A 1016 -2.54 36.70 23.99
N LEU A 1017 -2.17 36.95 22.74
CA LEU A 1017 -2.77 36.28 21.58
C LEU A 1017 -1.77 35.32 20.97
N GLU A 1018 -2.14 34.04 20.84
CA GLU A 1018 -1.35 33.03 20.14
C GLU A 1018 -2.09 32.65 18.86
N VAL A 1019 -1.46 32.90 17.71
CA VAL A 1019 -2.00 32.52 16.41
C VAL A 1019 -1.13 31.44 15.82
N ARG A 1020 -1.71 30.26 15.62
CA ARG A 1020 -1.08 29.24 14.78
C ARG A 1020 -1.42 29.55 13.35
N VAL A 1021 -0.40 29.68 12.52
CA VAL A 1021 -0.53 29.77 11.08
C VAL A 1021 0.16 28.55 10.50
N GLN A 1022 -0.63 27.71 9.84
CA GLN A 1022 -0.14 26.64 9.01
C GLN A 1022 -0.26 27.11 7.55
N ASP A 1023 0.85 27.62 7.03
CA ASP A 1023 0.99 27.77 5.59
C ASP A 1023 1.24 26.35 5.06
N ASP A 1024 0.18 25.73 4.55
CA ASP A 1024 0.27 24.45 3.83
C ASP A 1024 0.18 24.72 2.33
N ASN A 1025 1.10 25.55 1.85
CA ASN A 1025 1.27 25.80 0.43
C ASN A 1025 2.40 24.92 -0.14
N ARG A 1026 2.28 23.61 0.12
CA ARG A 1026 3.16 22.55 -0.38
C ARG A 1026 3.20 22.46 -1.93
N ALA A 1027 2.48 23.28 -2.71
CA ALA A 1027 2.40 23.09 -4.17
C ALA A 1027 2.67 24.29 -5.07
N TRP A 1028 2.41 25.56 -4.70
CA TRP A 1028 2.60 26.67 -5.63
C TRP A 1028 3.05 27.94 -4.90
N ALA A 1029 4.36 28.24 -4.99
CA ALA A 1029 5.02 29.40 -4.40
C ALA A 1029 4.57 30.78 -4.94
N THR A 1030 3.46 30.88 -5.68
CA THR A 1030 3.08 32.10 -6.40
C THR A 1030 1.99 32.92 -5.72
N GLU A 1031 1.09 32.31 -4.93
CA GLU A 1031 -0.01 33.06 -4.33
C GLU A 1031 0.31 33.59 -2.93
N GLY A 1032 1.13 32.95 -2.09
CA GLY A 1032 1.45 33.48 -0.75
C GLY A 1032 0.22 33.60 0.17
N LEU A 1033 0.38 33.31 1.45
CA LEU A 1033 -0.70 33.44 2.42
C LEU A 1033 -0.75 34.89 2.92
N GLU A 1034 -1.92 35.53 2.88
CA GLU A 1034 -2.16 36.83 3.53
C GLU A 1034 -3.39 36.74 4.44
N LEU A 1035 -3.16 36.97 5.73
CA LEU A 1035 -4.18 36.99 6.77
C LEU A 1035 -4.18 38.34 7.48
N VAL A 1036 -5.35 38.81 7.90
CA VAL A 1036 -5.50 40.04 8.69
C VAL A 1036 -6.18 39.74 10.01
N LEU A 1037 -5.52 40.13 11.11
CA LEU A 1037 -6.07 40.09 12.46
C LEU A 1037 -6.85 41.36 12.76
N TRP A 1038 -8.11 41.21 13.15
CA TRP A 1038 -9.00 42.27 13.56
C TRP A 1038 -9.36 42.11 15.04
N ALA A 1039 -9.32 43.21 15.79
CA ALA A 1039 -10.06 43.33 17.04
C ALA A 1039 -11.43 43.92 16.72
N ILE A 1040 -12.47 43.24 17.17
CA ILE A 1040 -13.87 43.61 16.95
C ILE A 1040 -14.52 43.84 18.30
N ARG A 1041 -15.16 44.99 18.47
CA ARG A 1041 -15.90 45.29 19.68
C ARG A 1041 -17.27 44.61 19.59
N GLU A 1042 -17.56 43.73 20.54
CA GLU A 1042 -18.89 43.15 20.68
C GLU A 1042 -19.83 44.26 21.18
N SER A 1043 -20.97 44.40 20.49
CA SER A 1043 -21.98 45.44 20.73
C SER A 1043 -22.81 45.17 21.98
#